data_AF-K7G9G9-F1
#
_entry.id   AF-K7G9G9-F1
#
_cell.length_a   1.000
_cell.length_b   1.000
_cell.length_c   1.000
_cell.angle_alpha   90.00
_cell.angle_beta   90.00
_cell.angle_gamma   90.00
#
_symmetry.space_group_name_H-M   'P 1'
#
loop_
_entity.id
_entity.type
_entity.pdbx_description
1 polymer ?
#
loop_
_entity_poly.entity_id
_entity_poly.type
_entity_poly.pdbx_seq_one_letter_code
_entity_poly.pdbx_strand_id
1 'polypeptide(L)'
;LGHPEIFPLVFTEKTQEIFNCRINEDVSEEKPYKLLKKEDIIQDMKTRAAVSDFHPVKKIVLEYPGEELLIVLDIEFKYGQSFYLVASEEAKESFLNPPEAVEEEGETKDGMVEEYVYKPPVRKPWVSLGSEKEIEEESVKESLREIKYMISRTRREFGSKVRFTDRNASSVKDGYIECTSYQDNNFSIMKLEKDVGAQVVPKVREMSTQTKWTYPRNAATQYFPREFSDEEKELCLSSEDLKEFIISVFLRNRVEIALQQNEIINVFFDDWKALAEDESAFGGKSDAYLKEYQSFTDLHYLKDRTVSCVCWHPAINGIIAVSVTERLSYEERVTQSGKLLLQKSPILFWSFSDPIHPQLMLECPEDIYCFEFCPSDPNIIAGGCINGQVVLWDISEYEEKLQNAKTGASGRKNTAVNMPTFIQAQQSGKEPHFVRYCAVSSIEYGHKTVITDIHWLPDYFEVNRMGITFENRVGVCVQLITCSPDCSIFFWDLRAPKTAIQNSAEKPKEEKVIEAPPDVPTTFKHLDLSWRPLIKVNLSKSATSGDYSPTKISLEDEHFHYKIPGKISTLNYFSKDKMQFQIKPERLGDENPYKQFKIPSTKPLKILENIPTNFFVGTEDGEVIYSDWKMERESDSGRLISQKPINKHTIHDGIVHSIQRSPFFKDIILSVGGWNFAIWKEGVSSGPILQSCCSSKRYTVGHWSLSRAGVFFIGREDGNIDIWDLLEKTHEPSQTQNISISMITCIKPWIISSKQHFLAVSDDFGTLHILEISWTLSHPSSNEHASVFHYFEREIKHLDFFEQRQEFRAKERKELELEKQRKKIKVAGGQKSREQMEEQLNVNYADFLDEEKKILTALGLLKVTDRFA
;
A
#
# COMPACT_ATOMS: atom_id res chain seq x y z
N LEU A 1 -35.97 7.48 -6.80
CA LEU A 1 -36.33 8.53 -5.84
C LEU A 1 -37.74 9.03 -6.15
N GLY A 2 -38.71 8.60 -5.33
CA GLY A 2 -40.09 9.11 -5.28
C GLY A 2 -41.02 8.68 -6.41
N HIS A 3 -41.65 7.51 -6.30
CA HIS A 3 -42.98 7.38 -6.91
C HIS A 3 -43.90 8.42 -6.24
N PRO A 4 -44.58 9.31 -6.99
CA PRO A 4 -45.35 10.42 -6.41
C PRO A 4 -46.52 10.01 -5.51
N GLU A 5 -46.79 8.71 -5.42
CA GLU A 5 -47.95 8.12 -4.74
C GLU A 5 -47.58 7.26 -3.52
N ILE A 6 -46.28 7.11 -3.21
CA ILE A 6 -45.77 6.26 -2.11
C ILE A 6 -45.16 7.14 -1.02
N PHE A 7 -45.66 7.02 0.21
CA PHE A 7 -45.22 7.79 1.37
C PHE A 7 -44.65 6.88 2.47
N PRO A 8 -43.34 6.94 2.77
CA PRO A 8 -42.75 6.13 3.84
C PRO A 8 -43.24 6.59 5.22
N LEU A 9 -43.51 5.63 6.10
CA LEU A 9 -43.97 5.81 7.49
C LEU A 9 -43.22 4.89 8.46
N VAL A 10 -43.06 5.36 9.70
CA VAL A 10 -42.55 4.55 10.82
C VAL A 10 -43.67 4.40 11.85
N PHE A 11 -44.09 3.17 12.15
CA PHE A 11 -45.03 2.90 13.22
C PHE A 11 -44.33 2.50 14.51
N THR A 12 -44.64 3.21 15.59
CA THR A 12 -44.27 2.84 16.95
C THR A 12 -45.05 1.61 17.41
N GLU A 13 -44.52 0.85 18.38
CA GLU A 13 -45.16 -0.38 18.90
C GLU A 13 -46.62 -0.16 19.32
N LYS A 14 -46.93 1.00 19.92
CA LYS A 14 -48.31 1.37 20.30
C LYS A 14 -49.23 1.56 19.10
N THR A 15 -48.73 2.13 18.01
CA THR A 15 -49.51 2.30 16.77
C THR A 15 -49.67 0.95 16.07
N GLN A 16 -48.66 0.08 16.12
CA GLN A 16 -48.76 -1.29 15.63
C GLN A 16 -49.80 -2.11 16.40
N GLU A 17 -49.92 -1.91 17.71
CA GLU A 17 -50.98 -2.52 18.54
C GLU A 17 -52.38 -1.98 18.23
N ILE A 18 -52.53 -0.66 18.08
CA ILE A 18 -53.85 -0.04 17.84
C ILE A 18 -54.44 -0.48 16.51
N PHE A 19 -53.60 -0.62 15.48
CA PHE A 19 -54.04 -0.99 14.14
C PHE A 19 -53.80 -2.47 13.82
N ASN A 20 -53.39 -3.29 14.79
CA ASN A 20 -53.03 -4.71 14.64
C ASN A 20 -52.11 -4.94 13.42
N CYS A 21 -51.02 -4.18 13.30
CA CYS A 21 -50.04 -4.30 12.22
C CYS A 21 -48.65 -4.66 12.75
N ARG A 22 -48.59 -5.56 13.74
CA ARG A 22 -47.33 -6.03 14.33
C ARG A 22 -46.54 -6.86 13.32
N ILE A 23 -45.26 -6.51 13.18
CA ILE A 23 -44.30 -7.21 12.31
C ILE A 23 -44.10 -8.63 12.85
N ASN A 24 -44.27 -9.64 11.98
CA ASN A 24 -44.20 -11.08 12.28
C ASN A 24 -45.42 -11.72 12.98
N GLU A 25 -46.44 -10.95 13.38
CA GLU A 25 -47.72 -11.48 13.90
C GLU A 25 -48.88 -11.22 12.92
N ASP A 26 -49.12 -9.96 12.56
CA ASP A 26 -50.25 -9.55 11.72
C ASP A 26 -49.85 -9.22 10.28
N VAL A 27 -48.58 -8.83 10.06
CA VAL A 27 -48.00 -8.53 8.75
C VAL A 27 -46.71 -9.34 8.64
N SER A 28 -46.67 -10.25 7.67
CA SER A 28 -45.58 -11.23 7.46
C SER A 28 -45.08 -11.19 6.02
N GLU A 29 -44.01 -11.94 5.74
CA GLU A 29 -43.43 -12.06 4.39
C GLU A 29 -44.43 -12.60 3.35
N GLU A 30 -45.38 -13.46 3.77
CA GLU A 30 -46.45 -13.99 2.91
C GLU A 30 -47.63 -13.03 2.71
N LYS A 31 -47.82 -12.06 3.62
CA LYS A 31 -48.89 -11.06 3.56
C LYS A 31 -48.36 -9.68 3.97
N PRO A 32 -47.65 -8.99 3.06
CA PRO A 32 -46.90 -7.78 3.40
C PRO A 32 -47.76 -6.52 3.51
N TYR A 33 -49.09 -6.59 3.33
CA TYR A 33 -49.95 -5.41 3.30
C TYR A 33 -51.20 -5.54 4.18
N LYS A 34 -51.71 -4.38 4.63
CA LYS A 34 -52.93 -4.26 5.43
C LYS A 34 -53.76 -3.05 5.01
N LEU A 35 -55.08 -3.24 4.94
CA LEU A 35 -56.05 -2.17 4.71
C LEU A 35 -56.53 -1.60 6.04
N LEU A 36 -56.43 -0.27 6.20
CA LEU A 36 -56.94 0.45 7.36
C LEU A 36 -58.05 1.40 6.95
N LYS A 37 -59.11 1.47 7.76
CA LYS A 37 -60.20 2.43 7.54
C LYS A 37 -59.72 3.84 7.82
N LYS A 38 -60.06 4.77 6.92
CA LYS A 38 -59.75 6.19 7.04
C LYS A 38 -60.33 6.80 8.32
N GLU A 39 -61.51 6.35 8.74
CA GLU A 39 -62.18 6.81 9.96
C GLU A 39 -61.37 6.50 11.23
N ASP A 40 -60.80 5.30 11.32
CA ASP A 40 -60.01 4.85 12.47
C ASP A 40 -58.70 5.64 12.58
N ILE A 41 -58.06 5.96 11.44
CA ILE A 41 -56.86 6.81 11.39
C ILE A 41 -57.21 8.23 11.83
N ILE A 42 -58.32 8.81 11.35
CA ILE A 42 -58.76 10.15 11.76
C ILE A 42 -59.09 10.18 13.26
N GLN A 43 -59.71 9.13 13.80
CA GLN A 43 -60.02 9.02 15.22
C GLN A 43 -58.75 8.90 16.08
N ASP A 44 -57.77 8.12 15.64
CA ASP A 44 -56.47 8.03 16.29
C ASP A 44 -55.74 9.39 16.32
N MET A 45 -55.74 10.11 15.19
CA MET A 45 -55.15 11.44 15.10
C MET A 45 -55.85 12.48 15.97
N LYS A 46 -57.16 12.34 16.19
CA LYS A 46 -57.91 13.19 17.14
C LYS A 46 -57.57 12.85 18.59
N THR A 47 -57.29 11.59 18.89
CA THR A 47 -57.06 11.09 20.26
C THR A 47 -55.61 11.32 20.72
N ARG A 48 -54.62 11.10 19.83
CA ARG A 48 -53.19 11.20 20.14
C ARG A 48 -52.50 12.46 19.58
N ALA A 49 -53.21 13.27 18.77
CA ALA A 49 -52.72 14.53 18.20
C ALA A 49 -51.31 14.43 17.57
N ALA A 50 -50.32 15.15 18.09
CA ALA A 50 -48.95 15.18 17.57
C ALA A 50 -48.14 13.89 17.86
N VAL A 51 -48.68 12.97 18.66
CA VAL A 51 -48.05 11.69 19.02
C VAL A 51 -48.50 10.55 18.09
N SER A 52 -49.45 10.80 17.18
CA SER A 52 -49.84 9.80 16.18
C SER A 52 -48.83 9.77 15.03
N ASP A 53 -48.38 8.57 14.68
CA ASP A 53 -47.40 8.35 13.60
C ASP A 53 -47.94 8.73 12.20
N PHE A 54 -49.26 8.92 12.08
CA PHE A 54 -49.92 9.43 10.86
C PHE A 54 -49.94 10.95 10.76
N HIS A 55 -49.42 11.68 11.76
CA HIS A 55 -49.40 13.14 11.75
C HIS A 55 -48.68 13.78 10.56
N PRO A 56 -47.51 13.27 10.10
CA PRO A 56 -46.80 13.82 8.93
C PRO A 56 -47.61 13.72 7.62
N VAL A 57 -48.44 12.69 7.49
CA VAL A 57 -49.27 12.43 6.30
C VAL A 57 -50.72 12.87 6.45
N LYS A 58 -51.04 13.70 7.46
CA LYS A 58 -52.40 14.17 7.76
C LYS A 58 -53.16 14.72 6.57
N LYS A 59 -52.50 15.58 5.78
CA LYS A 59 -53.14 16.25 4.62
C LYS A 59 -53.51 15.23 3.54
N ILE A 60 -52.62 14.28 3.29
CA ILE A 60 -52.78 13.21 2.29
C ILE A 60 -53.92 12.26 2.68
N VAL A 61 -53.97 11.84 3.95
CA VAL A 61 -55.05 10.97 4.48
C VAL A 61 -56.42 11.66 4.38
N LEU A 62 -56.49 12.98 4.63
CA LEU A 62 -57.75 13.74 4.50
C LEU A 62 -58.19 13.89 3.04
N GLU A 63 -57.24 14.16 2.13
CA GLU A 63 -57.46 14.36 0.69
C GLU A 63 -57.73 13.05 -0.08
N TYR A 64 -57.39 11.88 0.49
CA TYR A 64 -57.61 10.58 -0.14
C TYR A 64 -59.11 10.30 -0.41
N PRO A 65 -59.51 9.93 -1.64
CA PRO A 65 -60.92 9.78 -2.01
C PRO A 65 -61.59 8.51 -1.45
N GLY A 66 -60.83 7.44 -1.21
CA GLY A 66 -61.35 6.15 -0.73
C GLY A 66 -61.57 6.04 0.78
N GLU A 67 -62.37 5.05 1.19
CA GLU A 67 -62.68 4.76 2.61
C GLU A 67 -61.57 3.98 3.32
N GLU A 68 -60.74 3.25 2.56
CA GLU A 68 -59.67 2.38 3.07
C GLU A 68 -58.33 2.69 2.43
N LEU A 69 -57.30 2.83 3.26
CA LEU A 69 -55.92 3.12 2.86
C LEU A 69 -55.08 1.85 2.94
N LEU A 70 -54.21 1.65 1.93
CA LEU A 70 -53.31 0.50 1.84
C LEU A 70 -51.95 0.84 2.45
N ILE A 71 -51.55 0.06 3.45
CA ILE A 71 -50.23 0.12 4.07
C ILE A 71 -49.48 -1.16 3.75
N VAL A 72 -48.22 -1.03 3.35
CA VAL A 72 -47.35 -2.15 3.01
C VAL A 72 -46.08 -2.09 3.86
N LEU A 73 -45.62 -3.26 4.33
CA LEU A 73 -44.36 -3.46 5.01
C LEU A 73 -43.21 -3.46 4.00
N ASP A 74 -42.23 -2.60 4.19
CA ASP A 74 -41.04 -2.50 3.33
C ASP A 74 -39.92 -3.39 3.88
N ILE A 75 -40.00 -4.69 3.58
CA ILE A 75 -39.02 -5.68 4.07
C ILE A 75 -37.61 -5.39 3.54
N GLU A 76 -37.51 -4.90 2.31
CA GLU A 76 -36.24 -4.60 1.64
C GLU A 76 -35.71 -3.18 1.92
N PHE A 77 -36.43 -2.37 2.71
CA PHE A 77 -36.14 -0.95 2.97
C PHE A 77 -35.95 -0.12 1.68
N LYS A 78 -36.69 -0.45 0.62
CA LYS A 78 -36.59 0.21 -0.70
C LYS A 78 -36.92 1.71 -0.65
N TYR A 79 -37.78 2.11 0.28
CA TYR A 79 -38.20 3.49 0.54
C TYR A 79 -37.70 4.03 1.90
N GLY A 80 -36.82 3.28 2.58
CA GLY A 80 -36.03 3.74 3.72
C GLY A 80 -36.74 3.80 5.08
N GLN A 81 -38.00 3.39 5.18
CA GLN A 81 -38.75 3.27 6.45
C GLN A 81 -39.49 1.93 6.49
N SER A 82 -39.91 1.49 7.69
CA SER A 82 -40.48 0.16 7.90
C SER A 82 -41.82 -0.07 7.21
N PHE A 83 -42.64 0.96 7.04
CA PHE A 83 -43.90 0.89 6.30
C PHE A 83 -43.95 1.95 5.21
N TYR A 84 -44.78 1.76 4.20
CA TYR A 84 -45.19 2.84 3.31
C TYR A 84 -46.69 2.82 3.05
N LEU A 85 -47.24 4.01 2.82
CA LEU A 85 -48.64 4.27 2.51
C LEU A 85 -48.79 4.52 1.01
N VAL A 86 -49.75 3.85 0.38
CA VAL A 86 -50.14 4.10 -1.00
C VAL A 86 -51.28 5.12 -1.02
N ALA A 87 -51.01 6.31 -1.57
CA ALA A 87 -51.90 7.47 -1.50
C ALA A 87 -52.78 7.66 -2.75
N SER A 88 -52.75 6.74 -3.72
CA SER A 88 -53.58 6.78 -4.93
C SER A 88 -54.49 5.55 -4.98
N GLU A 89 -55.75 5.74 -5.41
CA GLU A 89 -56.72 4.65 -5.58
C GLU A 89 -56.34 3.78 -6.78
N GLU A 90 -55.81 4.39 -7.85
CA GLU A 90 -55.31 3.67 -9.04
C GLU A 90 -54.13 2.75 -8.70
N ALA A 91 -53.19 3.22 -7.87
CA ALA A 91 -52.06 2.41 -7.41
C ALA A 91 -52.48 1.31 -6.43
N LYS A 92 -53.48 1.59 -5.57
CA LYS A 92 -54.08 0.58 -4.69
C LYS A 92 -54.75 -0.53 -5.51
N GLU A 93 -55.53 -0.18 -6.52
CA GLU A 93 -56.20 -1.15 -7.40
C GLU A 93 -55.20 -1.94 -8.26
N SER A 94 -54.15 -1.30 -8.78
CA SER A 94 -53.10 -1.99 -9.52
C SER A 94 -52.26 -2.95 -8.66
N PHE A 95 -52.08 -2.65 -7.36
CA PHE A 95 -51.39 -3.52 -6.42
C PHE A 95 -52.26 -4.72 -5.99
N LEU A 96 -53.57 -4.51 -5.84
CA LEU A 96 -54.52 -5.57 -5.47
C LEU A 96 -54.90 -6.47 -6.66
N ASN A 97 -54.95 -5.90 -7.87
CA ASN A 97 -55.27 -6.58 -9.12
C ASN A 97 -54.15 -6.37 -10.14
N PRO A 98 -53.04 -7.13 -10.06
CA PRO A 98 -51.98 -7.05 -11.06
C PRO A 98 -52.55 -7.44 -12.44
N PRO A 99 -52.19 -6.73 -13.53
CA PRO A 99 -52.58 -7.10 -14.88
C PRO A 99 -51.98 -8.48 -15.26
N GLU A 100 -52.80 -9.37 -15.84
CA GLU A 100 -52.34 -10.65 -16.40
C GLU A 100 -51.22 -10.40 -17.42
N ALA A 101 -50.03 -10.90 -17.11
CA ALA A 101 -48.85 -10.80 -17.95
C ALA A 101 -49.03 -11.68 -19.19
N VAL A 102 -48.74 -11.09 -20.35
CA VAL A 102 -48.56 -11.79 -21.62
C VAL A 102 -47.40 -12.77 -21.46
N GLU A 103 -47.66 -14.04 -21.77
CA GLU A 103 -46.73 -15.15 -21.71
C GLU A 103 -45.52 -14.94 -22.65
N GLU A 104 -44.31 -14.90 -22.09
CA GLU A 104 -43.10 -15.44 -22.74
C GLU A 104 -42.53 -16.54 -21.83
N GLU A 105 -42.18 -17.65 -22.47
CA GLU A 105 -41.98 -19.00 -21.94
C GLU A 105 -40.78 -19.13 -20.97
N GLY A 106 -40.93 -19.95 -19.91
CA GLY A 106 -39.81 -20.37 -19.06
C GLY A 106 -40.14 -21.08 -17.74
N GLU A 107 -40.69 -22.30 -17.82
CA GLU A 107 -40.57 -23.46 -16.90
C GLU A 107 -40.84 -23.37 -15.37
N THR A 108 -42.02 -23.89 -14.98
CA THR A 108 -42.36 -24.94 -13.96
C THR A 108 -41.61 -24.97 -12.60
N LYS A 109 -42.27 -24.96 -11.43
CA LYS A 109 -43.09 -26.00 -10.71
C LYS A 109 -43.49 -25.39 -9.34
N ASP A 110 -44.48 -25.78 -8.53
CA ASP A 110 -45.47 -26.86 -8.44
C ASP A 110 -46.59 -26.35 -7.48
N GLY A 111 -47.80 -26.92 -7.55
CA GLY A 111 -49.04 -26.29 -7.07
C GLY A 111 -49.59 -26.68 -5.69
N MET A 112 -50.79 -26.17 -5.38
CA MET A 112 -51.84 -26.92 -4.66
C MET A 112 -53.24 -26.30 -4.89
N VAL A 113 -54.24 -27.18 -4.95
CA VAL A 113 -55.62 -26.99 -5.43
C VAL A 113 -56.58 -26.75 -4.26
N GLU A 114 -57.53 -25.82 -4.39
CA GLU A 114 -58.85 -25.98 -3.76
C GLU A 114 -59.99 -25.67 -4.76
N GLU A 115 -61.02 -26.49 -4.66
CA GLU A 115 -62.03 -26.85 -5.65
C GLU A 115 -63.31 -26.00 -5.47
N TYR A 116 -63.81 -25.33 -6.52
CA TYR A 116 -65.15 -24.70 -6.50
C TYR A 116 -66.06 -25.32 -7.58
N VAL A 117 -67.09 -26.05 -7.13
CA VAL A 117 -68.05 -26.78 -7.95
C VAL A 117 -69.17 -25.84 -8.45
N TYR A 118 -69.26 -25.64 -9.76
CA TYR A 118 -70.34 -24.88 -10.41
C TYR A 118 -71.56 -25.77 -10.76
N LYS A 119 -72.78 -25.37 -10.36
CA LYS A 119 -74.04 -26.04 -10.75
C LYS A 119 -74.86 -25.15 -11.69
N PRO A 120 -75.06 -25.53 -12.97
CA PRO A 120 -75.89 -24.76 -13.90
C PRO A 120 -77.40 -24.96 -13.68
N PRO A 121 -78.25 -23.95 -13.99
CA PRO A 121 -79.71 -24.04 -13.84
C PRO A 121 -80.37 -24.89 -14.95
N VAL A 122 -81.43 -25.62 -14.59
CA VAL A 122 -82.13 -26.58 -15.48
C VAL A 122 -83.31 -25.92 -16.20
N ARG A 123 -83.42 -26.16 -17.52
CA ARG A 123 -84.50 -25.69 -18.41
C ARG A 123 -85.90 -26.16 -17.97
N LYS A 124 -86.91 -25.29 -18.04
CA LYS A 124 -88.34 -25.67 -17.93
C LYS A 124 -88.99 -25.67 -19.33
N PRO A 125 -89.94 -26.57 -19.61
CA PRO A 125 -90.58 -26.68 -20.92
C PRO A 125 -91.53 -25.51 -21.22
N TRP A 126 -91.65 -25.20 -22.51
CA TRP A 126 -92.52 -24.16 -23.06
C TRP A 126 -94.00 -24.52 -22.90
N VAL A 127 -94.84 -23.54 -22.56
CA VAL A 127 -96.29 -23.73 -22.40
C VAL A 127 -96.99 -22.88 -23.47
N SER A 128 -97.75 -23.55 -24.34
CA SER A 128 -98.51 -22.91 -25.43
C SER A 128 -99.77 -22.20 -24.92
N LEU A 129 -100.06 -21.04 -25.51
CA LEU A 129 -101.27 -20.23 -25.24
C LEU A 129 -102.18 -20.09 -26.48
N GLY A 130 -102.14 -21.07 -27.42
CA GLY A 130 -103.24 -21.29 -28.38
C GLY A 130 -103.20 -20.54 -29.72
N SER A 131 -102.18 -19.74 -30.00
CA SER A 131 -102.07 -18.95 -31.26
C SER A 131 -101.47 -19.71 -32.46
N GLU A 132 -101.21 -21.00 -32.31
CA GLU A 132 -100.35 -21.77 -33.23
C GLU A 132 -101.01 -22.07 -34.58
N LYS A 133 -102.34 -22.18 -34.58
CA LYS A 133 -103.11 -22.68 -35.72
C LYS A 133 -103.28 -21.64 -36.85
N GLU A 134 -103.45 -20.38 -36.50
CA GLU A 134 -103.54 -19.27 -37.49
C GLU A 134 -102.18 -18.99 -38.13
N ILE A 135 -101.10 -19.13 -37.37
CA ILE A 135 -99.72 -18.94 -37.86
C ILE A 135 -99.35 -20.02 -38.89
N GLU A 136 -99.85 -21.25 -38.72
CA GLU A 136 -99.56 -22.35 -39.63
C GLU A 136 -100.31 -22.23 -40.98
N GLU A 137 -101.52 -21.65 -40.98
CA GLU A 137 -102.33 -21.42 -42.17
C GLU A 137 -101.84 -20.27 -43.05
N GLU A 138 -101.26 -19.21 -42.46
CA GLU A 138 -100.64 -18.10 -43.20
C GLU A 138 -99.17 -18.38 -43.61
N SER A 139 -98.60 -19.50 -43.19
CA SER A 139 -97.20 -19.81 -43.44
C SER A 139 -96.92 -20.19 -44.91
N VAL A 140 -96.03 -19.44 -45.56
CA VAL A 140 -95.60 -19.69 -46.94
C VAL A 140 -94.70 -20.93 -47.01
N LYS A 141 -95.15 -21.99 -47.69
CA LYS A 141 -94.37 -23.22 -47.89
C LYS A 141 -93.61 -23.19 -49.22
N GLU A 142 -92.28 -23.33 -49.17
CA GLU A 142 -91.43 -23.38 -50.36
C GLU A 142 -91.58 -24.73 -51.08
N SER A 143 -91.94 -24.70 -52.38
CA SER A 143 -92.40 -25.88 -53.12
C SER A 143 -91.43 -26.40 -54.19
N LEU A 144 -90.16 -25.96 -54.23
CA LEU A 144 -89.20 -26.38 -55.25
C LEU A 144 -88.01 -27.14 -54.65
N ARG A 145 -87.59 -28.21 -55.34
CA ARG A 145 -86.42 -29.03 -54.96
C ARG A 145 -85.13 -28.27 -55.30
N GLU A 146 -84.30 -28.01 -54.30
CA GLU A 146 -82.97 -27.40 -54.50
C GLU A 146 -81.99 -28.38 -55.15
N ILE A 147 -81.28 -27.95 -56.19
CA ILE A 147 -80.23 -28.74 -56.86
C ILE A 147 -78.87 -28.31 -56.30
N LYS A 148 -78.07 -29.28 -55.82
CA LYS A 148 -76.67 -29.06 -55.41
C LYS A 148 -75.72 -29.57 -56.47
N TYR A 149 -74.77 -28.73 -56.88
CA TYR A 149 -73.65 -29.11 -57.74
C TYR A 149 -72.43 -29.49 -56.90
N MET A 150 -71.71 -30.54 -57.32
CA MET A 150 -70.40 -30.90 -56.78
C MET A 150 -69.37 -30.81 -57.90
N ILE A 151 -68.36 -29.95 -57.72
CA ILE A 151 -67.24 -29.81 -58.65
C ILE A 151 -66.02 -30.45 -57.97
N SER A 152 -65.37 -31.41 -58.63
CA SER A 152 -64.20 -32.11 -58.12
C SER A 152 -63.06 -32.11 -59.15
N ARG A 153 -61.81 -32.13 -58.67
CA ARG A 153 -60.59 -32.21 -59.50
C ARG A 153 -59.62 -33.22 -58.89
N THR A 154 -58.89 -33.93 -59.73
CA THR A 154 -57.93 -34.97 -59.31
C THR A 154 -56.79 -34.36 -58.46
N ARG A 155 -56.48 -34.94 -57.30
CA ARG A 155 -55.51 -34.40 -56.30
C ARG A 155 -54.14 -34.07 -56.90
N ARG A 156 -53.62 -34.89 -57.83
CA ARG A 156 -52.32 -34.67 -58.49
C ARG A 156 -52.24 -33.41 -59.35
N GLU A 157 -53.38 -32.80 -59.68
CA GLU A 157 -53.46 -31.59 -60.49
C GLU A 157 -53.67 -30.31 -59.66
N PHE A 158 -53.89 -30.45 -58.34
CA PHE A 158 -53.93 -29.32 -57.42
C PHE A 158 -52.53 -28.69 -57.33
N GLY A 159 -52.44 -27.38 -57.54
CA GLY A 159 -51.17 -26.64 -57.53
C GLY A 159 -50.40 -26.65 -58.86
N SER A 160 -50.93 -27.30 -59.91
CA SER A 160 -50.35 -27.18 -61.26
C SER A 160 -50.52 -25.76 -61.83
N LYS A 161 -49.53 -25.28 -62.61
CA LYS A 161 -49.59 -23.95 -63.24
C LYS A 161 -50.77 -23.88 -64.21
N VAL A 162 -51.78 -23.07 -63.87
CA VAL A 162 -52.95 -22.84 -64.71
C VAL A 162 -52.56 -21.90 -65.85
N ARG A 163 -52.84 -22.31 -67.10
CA ARG A 163 -52.80 -21.41 -68.26
C ARG A 163 -54.24 -21.04 -68.62
N PHE A 164 -54.59 -19.79 -68.40
CA PHE A 164 -55.86 -19.25 -68.86
C PHE A 164 -55.73 -18.89 -70.34
N THR A 165 -56.74 -19.27 -71.13
CA THR A 165 -56.91 -18.77 -72.50
C THR A 165 -58.36 -18.36 -72.64
N ASP A 166 -58.60 -17.19 -73.23
CA ASP A 166 -59.95 -16.75 -73.55
C ASP A 166 -60.54 -17.66 -74.63
N ARG A 167 -61.73 -18.20 -74.35
CA ARG A 167 -62.47 -19.07 -75.28
C ARG A 167 -63.85 -18.48 -75.53
N ASN A 168 -64.22 -18.39 -76.81
CA ASN A 168 -65.50 -17.86 -77.26
C ASN A 168 -66.61 -18.95 -77.15
N ALA A 169 -67.80 -18.55 -76.70
CA ALA A 169 -68.90 -19.42 -76.26
C ALA A 169 -69.49 -20.32 -77.36
N SER A 170 -69.24 -20.01 -78.63
CA SER A 170 -69.67 -20.80 -79.79
C SER A 170 -68.77 -22.01 -80.11
N SER A 171 -67.66 -22.20 -79.39
CA SER A 171 -66.65 -23.22 -79.69
C SER A 171 -66.83 -24.58 -78.97
N VAL A 172 -67.87 -24.75 -78.13
CA VAL A 172 -68.18 -26.03 -77.46
C VAL A 172 -69.69 -26.31 -77.52
N LYS A 173 -70.01 -27.59 -77.76
CA LYS A 173 -71.36 -28.13 -78.04
C LYS A 173 -72.38 -27.98 -76.91
N ASP A 174 -71.95 -27.63 -75.71
CA ASP A 174 -72.78 -27.51 -74.48
C ASP A 174 -72.65 -26.12 -73.81
N GLY A 175 -72.47 -25.06 -74.61
CA GLY A 175 -72.68 -23.67 -74.17
C GLY A 175 -74.16 -23.27 -74.22
N TYR A 176 -74.57 -22.26 -73.44
CA TYR A 176 -75.96 -21.83 -73.19
C TYR A 176 -76.92 -21.96 -74.41
N ILE A 177 -78.06 -22.65 -74.19
CA ILE A 177 -79.21 -22.72 -75.11
C ILE A 177 -80.12 -21.51 -74.83
N GLU A 178 -80.34 -20.68 -75.84
CA GLU A 178 -81.33 -19.59 -75.78
C GLU A 178 -82.73 -20.16 -76.11
N CYS A 179 -83.66 -20.13 -75.15
CA CYS A 179 -85.04 -20.61 -75.33
C CYS A 179 -86.02 -19.43 -75.45
N THR A 180 -86.42 -19.08 -76.67
CA THR A 180 -87.48 -18.09 -76.91
C THR A 180 -88.87 -18.72 -76.86
N SER A 181 -89.84 -18.03 -76.25
CA SER A 181 -91.23 -18.51 -76.14
C SER A 181 -91.93 -18.62 -77.52
N TYR A 182 -92.57 -19.76 -77.78
CA TYR A 182 -93.48 -19.99 -78.91
C TYR A 182 -94.93 -20.06 -78.40
N GLN A 183 -95.86 -19.38 -79.07
CA GLN A 183 -97.30 -19.46 -78.75
C GLN A 183 -97.89 -20.69 -79.43
N ASP A 184 -98.21 -21.70 -78.63
CA ASP A 184 -98.94 -22.87 -79.07
C ASP A 184 -100.46 -22.63 -78.93
N ASN A 185 -101.17 -22.64 -80.05
CA ASN A 185 -102.58 -22.27 -80.15
C ASN A 185 -103.55 -23.36 -79.66
N ASN A 186 -103.04 -24.52 -79.18
CA ASN A 186 -103.86 -25.70 -78.90
C ASN A 186 -104.40 -25.83 -77.47
N PHE A 187 -104.19 -24.86 -76.58
CA PHE A 187 -104.77 -24.89 -75.23
C PHE A 187 -105.60 -23.64 -74.90
N SER A 188 -106.89 -23.86 -74.64
CA SER A 188 -107.78 -22.86 -74.05
C SER A 188 -107.98 -23.18 -72.56
N ILE A 189 -107.43 -22.35 -71.68
CA ILE A 189 -107.54 -22.53 -70.23
C ILE A 189 -108.65 -21.61 -69.71
N MET A 190 -109.65 -22.19 -69.03
CA MET A 190 -110.68 -21.41 -68.32
C MET A 190 -110.05 -20.63 -67.16
N LYS A 191 -110.24 -19.31 -67.16
CA LYS A 191 -109.68 -18.40 -66.18
C LYS A 191 -110.62 -18.31 -64.97
N LEU A 192 -110.26 -18.97 -63.86
CA LEU A 192 -110.90 -18.78 -62.56
C LEU A 192 -110.11 -17.72 -61.78
N GLU A 193 -110.78 -16.63 -61.40
CA GLU A 193 -110.16 -15.56 -60.61
C GLU A 193 -109.94 -16.06 -59.18
N LYS A 194 -108.66 -16.11 -58.80
CA LYS A 194 -108.22 -16.40 -57.45
C LYS A 194 -107.53 -15.13 -56.95
N ASP A 195 -108.02 -14.59 -55.84
CA ASP A 195 -107.38 -13.44 -55.22
C ASP A 195 -106.06 -13.91 -54.60
N VAL A 196 -104.94 -13.48 -55.18
CA VAL A 196 -103.60 -13.89 -54.80
C VAL A 196 -102.77 -12.62 -54.63
N GLY A 197 -102.45 -12.29 -53.38
CA GLY A 197 -101.48 -11.25 -53.08
C GLY A 197 -100.09 -11.69 -53.51
N ALA A 198 -99.47 -10.95 -54.43
CA ALA A 198 -98.08 -11.15 -54.83
C ALA A 198 -97.23 -10.01 -54.26
N GLN A 199 -96.34 -10.31 -53.32
CA GLN A 199 -95.39 -9.34 -52.80
C GLN A 199 -94.04 -9.53 -53.52
N VAL A 200 -93.70 -8.59 -54.40
CA VAL A 200 -92.41 -8.55 -55.10
C VAL A 200 -91.46 -7.61 -54.35
N VAL A 201 -91.27 -7.91 -53.06
CA VAL A 201 -90.18 -7.35 -52.26
C VAL A 201 -89.16 -8.47 -52.11
N PRO A 202 -87.86 -8.26 -52.39
CA PRO A 202 -86.86 -9.27 -52.04
C PRO A 202 -87.03 -9.57 -50.56
N LYS A 203 -87.22 -10.84 -50.17
CA LYS A 203 -87.50 -11.24 -48.77
C LYS A 203 -86.49 -10.53 -47.85
N VAL A 204 -86.92 -9.47 -47.16
CA VAL A 204 -86.06 -8.77 -46.22
C VAL A 204 -86.12 -9.56 -44.94
N ARG A 205 -84.98 -10.10 -44.52
CA ARG A 205 -84.89 -10.91 -43.30
C ARG A 205 -84.10 -10.10 -42.28
N GLU A 206 -84.74 -9.69 -41.19
CA GLU A 206 -83.97 -9.31 -40.00
C GLU A 206 -83.32 -10.57 -39.45
N MET A 207 -81.99 -10.59 -39.44
CA MET A 207 -81.19 -11.63 -38.83
C MET A 207 -80.40 -11.03 -37.69
N SER A 208 -80.80 -11.29 -36.45
CA SER A 208 -79.89 -11.21 -35.33
C SER A 208 -78.99 -12.44 -35.36
N THR A 209 -77.70 -12.25 -35.57
CA THR A 209 -76.71 -13.31 -35.37
C THR A 209 -76.12 -13.12 -33.98
N GLN A 210 -76.45 -14.02 -33.07
CA GLN A 210 -75.69 -14.20 -31.86
C GLN A 210 -75.02 -15.57 -31.98
N THR A 211 -73.70 -15.59 -32.09
CA THR A 211 -72.95 -16.84 -32.01
C THR A 211 -73.29 -17.48 -30.68
N LYS A 212 -73.89 -18.68 -30.71
CA LYS A 212 -73.93 -19.50 -29.51
C LYS A 212 -72.48 -19.82 -29.20
N TRP A 213 -71.90 -19.16 -28.20
CA TRP A 213 -70.57 -19.51 -27.73
C TRP A 213 -70.66 -20.89 -27.09
N THR A 214 -70.57 -21.92 -27.91
CA THR A 214 -70.19 -23.24 -27.45
C THR A 214 -68.71 -23.13 -27.14
N TYR A 215 -68.27 -23.54 -25.95
CA TYR A 215 -66.87 -23.78 -25.71
C TYR A 215 -66.52 -25.13 -26.38
N PRO A 216 -65.95 -25.18 -27.60
CA PRO A 216 -65.32 -26.42 -28.03
C PRO A 216 -64.20 -26.69 -27.01
N ARG A 217 -64.40 -27.67 -26.13
CA ARG A 217 -63.28 -28.18 -25.36
C ARG A 217 -62.45 -28.99 -26.33
N ASN A 218 -61.27 -28.48 -26.66
CA ASN A 218 -60.26 -29.26 -27.36
C ASN A 218 -60.01 -30.53 -26.53
N ALA A 219 -60.46 -31.68 -27.03
CA ALA A 219 -60.14 -32.97 -26.44
C ALA A 219 -58.88 -33.47 -27.15
N ALA A 220 -57.73 -33.21 -26.55
CA ALA A 220 -56.47 -33.81 -26.97
C ALA A 220 -56.21 -35.01 -26.05
N THR A 221 -56.06 -36.20 -26.63
CA THR A 221 -55.53 -37.36 -25.91
C THR A 221 -54.01 -37.28 -25.95
N GLN A 222 -53.41 -37.00 -24.81
CA GLN A 222 -51.99 -37.22 -24.59
C GLN A 222 -51.82 -38.61 -23.99
N TYR A 223 -51.02 -39.47 -24.63
CA TYR A 223 -50.63 -40.74 -24.04
C TYR A 223 -49.46 -40.49 -23.10
N PHE A 224 -49.55 -41.02 -21.89
CA PHE A 224 -48.39 -41.13 -21.01
C PHE A 224 -47.76 -42.51 -21.23
N PRO A 225 -46.43 -42.62 -21.21
CA PRO A 225 -45.78 -43.93 -21.22
C PRO A 225 -46.31 -44.74 -20.04
N ARG A 226 -46.64 -46.01 -20.28
CA ARG A 226 -47.06 -46.91 -19.20
C ARG A 226 -45.90 -47.03 -18.21
N GLU A 227 -46.10 -46.52 -17.00
CA GLU A 227 -45.19 -46.77 -15.90
C GLU A 227 -45.38 -48.22 -15.44
N PHE A 228 -44.28 -48.97 -15.37
CA PHE A 228 -44.29 -50.30 -14.80
C PHE A 228 -44.61 -50.20 -13.30
N SER A 229 -45.43 -51.14 -12.82
CA SER A 229 -45.55 -51.33 -11.37
C SER A 229 -44.19 -51.72 -10.77
N ASP A 230 -43.99 -51.50 -9.48
CA ASP A 230 -42.69 -51.79 -8.87
C ASP A 230 -42.32 -53.28 -8.96
N GLU A 231 -43.30 -54.17 -8.94
CA GLU A 231 -43.12 -55.61 -9.19
C GLU A 231 -42.65 -55.90 -10.63
N GLU A 232 -43.21 -55.22 -11.63
CA GLU A 232 -42.79 -55.36 -13.03
C GLU A 232 -41.39 -54.78 -13.25
N LYS A 233 -41.03 -53.69 -12.56
CA LYS A 233 -39.67 -53.12 -12.59
C LYS A 233 -38.65 -54.10 -12.03
N GLU A 234 -38.94 -54.72 -10.88
CA GLU A 234 -38.06 -55.74 -10.29
C GLU A 234 -37.90 -56.95 -11.20
N LEU A 235 -39.00 -57.41 -11.83
CA LEU A 235 -38.94 -58.50 -12.79
C LEU A 235 -38.06 -58.15 -14.01
N CYS A 236 -38.21 -56.96 -14.58
CA CYS A 236 -37.38 -56.48 -15.68
C CYS A 236 -35.90 -56.31 -15.28
N LEU A 237 -35.62 -55.77 -14.10
CA LEU A 237 -34.24 -55.61 -13.58
C LEU A 237 -33.57 -56.95 -13.27
N SER A 238 -34.37 -57.96 -12.92
CA SER A 238 -33.87 -59.31 -12.66
C SER A 238 -33.54 -60.10 -13.94
N SER A 239 -34.08 -59.68 -15.10
CA SER A 239 -33.90 -60.33 -16.40
C SER A 239 -32.44 -60.41 -16.84
N GLU A 240 -32.04 -61.59 -17.32
CA GLU A 240 -30.68 -61.84 -17.81
C GLU A 240 -30.39 -61.07 -19.12
N ASP A 241 -31.37 -60.92 -20.01
CA ASP A 241 -31.22 -60.17 -21.27
C ASP A 241 -30.84 -58.70 -21.02
N LEU A 242 -31.46 -58.07 -20.02
CA LEU A 242 -31.16 -56.68 -19.65
C LEU A 242 -29.77 -56.58 -19.02
N LYS A 243 -29.37 -57.55 -18.19
CA LYS A 243 -28.03 -57.59 -17.60
C LYS A 243 -26.95 -57.76 -18.66
N GLU A 244 -27.14 -58.66 -19.62
CA GLU A 244 -26.21 -58.82 -20.76
C GLU A 244 -26.13 -57.54 -21.60
N PHE A 245 -27.25 -56.88 -21.87
CA PHE A 245 -27.28 -55.60 -22.57
C PHE A 245 -26.49 -54.52 -21.80
N ILE A 246 -26.75 -54.35 -20.50
CA ILE A 246 -26.04 -53.38 -19.66
C ILE A 246 -24.54 -53.68 -19.65
N ILE A 247 -24.14 -54.93 -19.43
CA ILE A 247 -22.74 -55.37 -19.46
C ILE A 247 -22.10 -55.04 -20.83
N SER A 248 -22.80 -55.29 -21.93
CA SER A 248 -22.28 -54.99 -23.28
C SER A 248 -22.10 -53.49 -23.54
N VAL A 249 -23.00 -52.64 -23.06
CA VAL A 249 -22.96 -51.18 -23.26
C VAL A 249 -21.93 -50.54 -22.35
N PHE A 250 -21.87 -51.01 -21.10
CA PHE A 250 -21.03 -50.46 -20.06
C PHE A 250 -19.57 -50.88 -20.24
N LEU A 251 -19.29 -52.19 -20.33
CA LEU A 251 -17.93 -52.73 -20.37
C LEU A 251 -17.34 -52.83 -21.77
N ARG A 252 -18.15 -52.91 -22.84
CA ARG A 252 -17.60 -53.32 -24.15
C ARG A 252 -17.36 -52.20 -25.14
N ASN A 253 -18.05 -51.05 -25.12
CA ASN A 253 -17.93 -50.13 -26.27
C ASN A 253 -18.26 -48.63 -26.12
N ARG A 254 -18.89 -48.12 -25.06
CA ARG A 254 -19.34 -46.71 -25.09
C ARG A 254 -19.08 -45.90 -23.82
N VAL A 255 -19.54 -46.40 -22.68
CA VAL A 255 -19.47 -45.61 -21.44
C VAL A 255 -18.05 -45.59 -20.90
N GLU A 256 -17.40 -46.75 -20.79
CA GLU A 256 -16.03 -46.84 -20.29
C GLU A 256 -15.02 -46.08 -21.16
N ILE A 257 -15.17 -46.14 -22.49
CA ILE A 257 -14.30 -45.40 -23.44
C ILE A 257 -14.48 -43.89 -23.27
N ALA A 258 -15.72 -43.40 -23.11
CA ALA A 258 -15.98 -41.97 -22.90
C ALA A 258 -15.42 -41.49 -21.55
N LEU A 259 -15.50 -42.31 -20.51
CA LEU A 259 -14.92 -42.00 -19.20
C LEU A 259 -13.39 -41.96 -19.27
N GLN A 260 -12.76 -42.96 -19.89
CA GLN A 260 -11.31 -42.97 -20.10
C GLN A 260 -10.84 -41.76 -20.91
N GLN A 261 -11.59 -41.35 -21.94
CA GLN A 261 -11.26 -40.16 -22.72
C GLN A 261 -11.31 -38.88 -21.88
N ASN A 262 -12.33 -38.73 -21.02
CA ASN A 262 -12.44 -37.58 -20.11
C ASN A 262 -11.34 -37.55 -19.04
N GLU A 263 -10.87 -38.73 -18.60
CA GLU A 263 -9.79 -38.83 -17.62
C GLU A 263 -8.41 -38.56 -18.25
N ILE A 264 -8.19 -38.97 -19.50
CA ILE A 264 -6.94 -38.72 -20.23
C ILE A 264 -6.74 -37.23 -20.49
N ILE A 265 -7.79 -36.50 -20.87
CA ILE A 265 -7.70 -35.06 -21.15
C ILE A 265 -9.01 -34.34 -20.88
N ASN A 266 -8.96 -33.30 -20.06
CA ASN A 266 -10.08 -32.39 -19.87
C ASN A 266 -10.06 -31.30 -20.94
N VAL A 267 -10.83 -31.49 -22.02
CA VAL A 267 -10.92 -30.55 -23.16
C VAL A 267 -11.53 -29.20 -22.76
N PHE A 268 -12.22 -29.13 -21.63
CA PHE A 268 -12.84 -27.91 -21.11
C PHE A 268 -12.00 -27.21 -20.04
N PHE A 269 -10.79 -27.70 -19.79
CA PHE A 269 -9.85 -27.02 -18.90
C PHE A 269 -9.34 -25.76 -19.59
N ASP A 270 -9.61 -24.60 -18.98
CA ASP A 270 -9.14 -23.32 -19.47
C ASP A 270 -7.70 -23.10 -18.99
N ASP A 271 -6.74 -23.51 -19.83
CA ASP A 271 -5.31 -23.33 -19.57
C ASP A 271 -4.96 -21.86 -19.25
N TRP A 272 -5.67 -20.90 -19.85
CA TRP A 272 -5.41 -19.47 -19.61
C TRP A 272 -5.87 -19.03 -18.22
N LYS A 273 -7.01 -19.54 -17.75
CA LYS A 273 -7.49 -19.29 -16.39
C LYS A 273 -6.59 -19.97 -15.35
N ALA A 274 -6.08 -21.17 -15.65
CA ALA A 274 -5.14 -21.87 -14.78
C ALA A 274 -3.78 -21.17 -14.70
N LEU A 275 -3.32 -20.53 -15.78
CA LEU A 275 -2.10 -19.71 -15.80
C LEU A 275 -2.29 -18.35 -15.09
N ALA A 276 -3.51 -17.84 -15.01
CA ALA A 276 -3.80 -16.53 -14.40
C ALA A 276 -3.76 -16.54 -12.85
N GLU A 277 -3.92 -17.71 -12.19
CA GLU A 277 -3.86 -17.79 -10.72
C GLU A 277 -2.43 -17.60 -10.17
N ASP A 278 -1.40 -17.78 -11.00
CA ASP A 278 0.02 -17.58 -10.62
C ASP A 278 0.56 -16.17 -10.98
N GLU A 279 -0.25 -15.26 -11.51
CA GLU A 279 0.17 -13.87 -11.77
C GLU A 279 0.35 -13.01 -10.50
N SER A 280 0.08 -13.55 -9.32
CA SER A 280 0.51 -12.91 -8.07
C SER A 280 2.03 -13.02 -7.81
N ALA A 281 2.77 -13.76 -8.65
CA ALA A 281 4.21 -14.00 -8.49
C ALA A 281 5.11 -13.50 -9.65
N PHE A 282 4.56 -12.95 -10.75
CA PHE A 282 5.41 -12.45 -11.84
C PHE A 282 4.79 -11.28 -12.63
N GLY A 283 5.30 -10.07 -12.39
CA GLY A 283 5.42 -9.08 -13.47
C GLY A 283 4.25 -8.13 -13.76
N GLY A 284 3.22 -8.05 -12.91
CA GLY A 284 2.30 -6.91 -12.97
C GLY A 284 2.99 -5.67 -12.41
N LYS A 285 3.71 -4.90 -13.25
CA LYS A 285 4.47 -3.66 -12.94
C LYS A 285 4.27 -3.24 -11.47
N SER A 286 5.03 -3.85 -10.56
CA SER A 286 4.90 -3.60 -9.13
C SER A 286 5.66 -2.33 -8.82
N ASP A 287 5.24 -1.25 -9.46
CA ASP A 287 5.05 0.07 -8.90
C ASP A 287 6.03 0.29 -7.72
N ALA A 288 7.31 0.36 -8.08
CA ALA A 288 8.43 0.47 -7.16
C ALA A 288 8.54 1.89 -6.56
N TYR A 289 7.72 2.83 -7.05
CA TYR A 289 7.54 4.17 -6.51
C TYR A 289 7.19 4.17 -5.02
N LEU A 290 7.74 5.18 -4.36
CA LEU A 290 7.40 5.59 -3.02
C LEU A 290 6.04 6.31 -3.11
N LYS A 291 5.06 5.84 -2.33
CA LYS A 291 3.74 6.47 -2.28
C LYS A 291 3.74 7.54 -1.21
N GLU A 292 3.37 8.76 -1.53
CA GLU A 292 3.22 9.78 -0.48
C GLU A 292 2.07 9.40 0.46
N TYR A 293 2.39 9.22 1.74
CA TYR A 293 1.42 8.90 2.78
C TYR A 293 0.84 10.18 3.39
N GLN A 294 1.72 11.09 3.81
CA GLN A 294 1.34 12.34 4.45
C GLN A 294 2.49 13.34 4.40
N SER A 295 2.17 14.63 4.37
CA SER A 295 3.16 15.71 4.48
C SER A 295 2.80 16.64 5.63
N PHE A 296 3.81 17.03 6.41
CA PHE A 296 3.66 17.96 7.53
C PHE A 296 4.27 19.31 7.15
N THR A 297 3.46 20.35 7.27
CA THR A 297 3.87 21.75 7.09
C THR A 297 3.13 22.60 8.11
N ASP A 298 3.85 23.53 8.73
CA ASP A 298 3.24 24.52 9.62
C ASP A 298 3.46 25.92 9.06
N LEU A 299 2.39 26.71 9.02
CA LEU A 299 2.42 28.08 8.51
C LEU A 299 3.07 29.05 9.49
N HIS A 300 3.16 28.70 10.78
CA HIS A 300 3.70 29.58 11.81
C HIS A 300 5.18 29.34 12.10
N TYR A 301 5.57 28.08 12.34
CA TYR A 301 6.94 27.74 12.76
C TYR A 301 7.85 27.27 11.62
N LEU A 302 7.30 26.74 10.51
CA LEU A 302 8.10 26.23 9.39
C LEU A 302 8.22 27.24 8.22
N LYS A 303 7.54 28.39 8.29
CA LYS A 303 7.61 29.41 7.24
C LYS A 303 9.01 30.04 7.18
N ASP A 304 9.62 29.98 5.99
CA ASP A 304 10.98 30.48 5.70
C ASP A 304 12.09 29.81 6.54
N ARG A 305 11.85 28.57 7.00
CA ARG A 305 12.81 27.78 7.76
C ARG A 305 13.14 26.47 7.05
N THR A 306 14.34 25.96 7.27
CA THR A 306 14.79 24.67 6.73
C THR A 306 14.68 23.59 7.82
N VAL A 307 14.40 22.35 7.43
CA VAL A 307 14.54 21.21 8.36
C VAL A 307 15.99 20.76 8.37
N SER A 308 16.64 20.80 9.54
CA SER A 308 18.04 20.38 9.70
C SER A 308 18.17 18.87 9.97
N CYS A 309 17.36 18.35 10.90
CA CYS A 309 17.37 16.95 11.29
C CYS A 309 15.95 16.43 11.58
N VAL A 310 15.73 15.15 11.31
CA VAL A 310 14.49 14.41 11.54
C VAL A 310 14.81 13.13 12.29
N CYS A 311 14.01 12.80 13.30
CA CYS A 311 14.12 11.54 14.05
C CYS A 311 12.74 10.96 14.35
N TRP A 312 12.59 9.67 14.10
CA TRP A 312 11.41 8.90 14.50
C TRP A 312 11.45 8.63 16.00
N HIS A 313 10.28 8.68 16.64
CA HIS A 313 10.20 8.29 18.04
C HIS A 313 10.39 6.76 18.18
N PRO A 314 11.35 6.27 19.00
CA PRO A 314 11.73 4.85 19.01
C PRO A 314 10.66 3.91 19.59
N ALA A 315 9.90 4.35 20.60
CA ALA A 315 8.84 3.54 21.23
C ALA A 315 7.43 3.78 20.66
N ILE A 316 7.08 5.02 20.30
CA ILE A 316 5.72 5.40 19.91
C ILE A 316 5.62 5.52 18.39
N ASN A 317 5.07 4.48 17.75
CA ASN A 317 4.83 4.50 16.30
C ASN A 317 3.95 5.69 15.86
N GLY A 318 4.33 6.34 14.76
CA GLY A 318 3.56 7.44 14.16
C GLY A 318 3.83 8.83 14.76
N ILE A 319 4.87 8.96 15.59
CA ILE A 319 5.38 10.25 16.08
C ILE A 319 6.76 10.52 15.47
N ILE A 320 6.97 11.76 15.02
CA ILE A 320 8.20 12.22 14.39
C ILE A 320 8.61 13.54 15.01
N ALA A 321 9.86 13.66 15.42
CA ALA A 321 10.44 14.93 15.83
C ALA A 321 11.21 15.56 14.66
N VAL A 322 11.09 16.86 14.51
CA VAL A 322 11.70 17.66 13.45
C VAL A 322 12.38 18.88 14.07
N SER A 323 13.67 19.02 13.82
CA SER A 323 14.41 20.24 14.15
C SER A 323 14.39 21.21 12.98
N VAL A 324 14.20 22.47 13.31
CA VAL A 324 13.98 23.54 12.35
C VAL A 324 15.08 24.58 12.55
N THR A 325 15.61 25.13 11.47
CA THR A 325 16.63 26.18 11.50
C THR A 325 16.30 27.29 10.54
N GLU A 326 16.75 28.51 10.82
CA GLU A 326 16.48 29.63 9.90
C GLU A 326 17.23 29.45 8.57
N ARG A 327 16.50 29.69 7.47
CA ARG A 327 17.04 29.65 6.11
C ARG A 327 17.81 30.93 5.81
N LEU A 328 19.02 31.03 6.33
CA LEU A 328 19.90 32.17 6.09
C LEU A 328 21.14 31.74 5.30
N SER A 329 21.45 32.50 4.25
CA SER A 329 22.77 32.42 3.63
C SER A 329 23.86 32.85 4.63
N TYR A 330 25.10 32.43 4.38
CA TYR A 330 26.22 32.78 5.26
C TYR A 330 26.37 34.30 5.44
N GLU A 331 26.22 35.09 4.36
CA GLU A 331 26.32 36.55 4.39
C GLU A 331 25.18 37.19 5.19
N GLU A 332 23.96 36.69 5.04
CA GLU A 332 22.80 37.14 5.82
C GLU A 332 22.98 36.80 7.29
N ARG A 333 23.49 35.61 7.62
CA ARG A 333 23.78 35.20 8.99
C ARG A 333 24.84 36.10 9.64
N VAL A 334 25.91 36.45 8.92
CA VAL A 334 26.93 37.40 9.41
C VAL A 334 26.31 38.77 9.65
N THR A 335 25.47 39.25 8.73
CA THR A 335 24.82 40.56 8.85
C THR A 335 23.78 40.61 9.98
N GLN A 336 23.09 39.50 10.21
CA GLN A 336 22.06 39.34 11.24
C GLN A 336 22.62 38.93 12.61
N SER A 337 23.88 38.49 12.70
CA SER A 337 24.53 38.08 13.96
C SER A 337 24.52 39.14 15.08
N GLY A 338 24.31 40.43 14.72
CA GLY A 338 24.17 41.53 15.67
C GLY A 338 22.72 41.88 16.08
N LYS A 339 21.70 41.23 15.49
CA LYS A 339 20.30 41.38 15.88
C LYS A 339 19.92 40.19 16.76
N LEU A 340 19.41 40.46 17.96
CA LEU A 340 18.78 39.43 18.79
C LEU A 340 17.57 38.87 18.01
N LEU A 341 17.72 37.67 17.46
CA LEU A 341 16.63 36.96 16.78
C LEU A 341 15.53 36.72 17.82
N LEU A 342 14.40 37.42 17.66
CA LEU A 342 13.28 37.36 18.61
C LEU A 342 12.46 36.06 18.53
N GLN A 343 12.76 35.17 17.56
CA GLN A 343 12.03 33.91 17.38
C GLN A 343 12.97 32.70 17.34
N LYS A 344 13.23 32.12 18.52
CA LYS A 344 13.96 30.85 18.68
C LYS A 344 13.33 29.73 17.83
N SER A 345 14.14 28.85 17.26
CA SER A 345 13.68 27.68 16.48
C SER A 345 13.44 26.47 17.39
N PRO A 346 12.18 26.02 17.58
CA PRO A 346 11.88 24.86 18.41
C PRO A 346 12.01 23.54 17.66
N ILE A 347 12.15 22.43 18.39
CA ILE A 347 11.92 21.08 17.84
C ILE A 347 10.42 20.81 17.87
N LEU A 348 9.85 20.42 16.73
CA LEU A 348 8.43 20.13 16.55
C LEU A 348 8.16 18.63 16.58
N PHE A 349 7.18 18.19 17.36
CA PHE A 349 6.69 16.81 17.34
C PHE A 349 5.41 16.71 16.51
N TRP A 350 5.47 15.95 15.43
CA TRP A 350 4.36 15.63 14.54
C TRP A 350 3.80 14.25 14.84
N SER A 351 2.51 14.09 14.59
CA SER A 351 1.85 12.79 14.71
C SER A 351 0.99 12.52 13.50
N PHE A 352 0.91 11.25 13.11
CA PHE A 352 0.04 10.81 12.01
C PHE A 352 -1.44 11.08 12.28
N SER A 353 -1.84 11.18 13.55
CA SER A 353 -3.22 11.44 13.95
C SER A 353 -3.65 12.90 13.76
N ASP A 354 -2.72 13.85 13.90
CA ASP A 354 -2.97 15.28 13.67
C ASP A 354 -1.84 15.88 12.81
N PRO A 355 -2.05 16.00 11.50
CA PRO A 355 -1.04 16.51 10.59
C PRO A 355 -0.95 18.03 10.53
N ILE A 356 -1.89 18.74 11.15
CA ILE A 356 -2.00 20.19 11.00
C ILE A 356 -1.32 20.88 12.19
N HIS A 357 -1.33 20.27 13.37
CA HIS A 357 -0.77 20.88 14.58
C HIS A 357 0.34 20.04 15.21
N PRO A 358 1.48 20.65 15.59
CA PRO A 358 2.50 19.97 16.35
C PRO A 358 1.97 19.65 17.76
N GLN A 359 2.25 18.45 18.26
CA GLN A 359 1.78 17.98 19.57
C GLN A 359 2.61 18.52 20.74
N LEU A 360 3.92 18.66 20.51
CA LEU A 360 4.90 19.11 21.49
C LEU A 360 5.93 20.00 20.80
N MET A 361 6.38 21.02 21.50
CA MET A 361 7.42 21.93 21.03
C MET A 361 8.52 22.05 22.09
N LEU A 362 9.76 21.79 21.71
CA LEU A 362 10.89 21.95 22.64
C LEU A 362 11.50 23.35 22.48
N GLU A 363 11.65 24.08 23.57
CA GLU A 363 12.40 25.35 23.59
C GLU A 363 13.89 25.03 23.44
N CYS A 364 14.53 25.72 22.49
CA CYS A 364 15.94 25.56 22.19
C CYS A 364 16.67 26.87 22.52
N PRO A 365 17.86 26.83 23.12
CA PRO A 365 18.63 28.04 23.39
C PRO A 365 19.07 28.74 22.10
N GLU A 366 19.45 27.96 21.09
CA GLU A 366 19.88 28.37 19.75
C GLU A 366 19.37 27.35 18.72
N ASP A 367 19.58 27.63 17.42
CA ASP A 367 19.25 26.72 16.32
C ASP A 367 19.93 25.35 16.49
N ILE A 368 19.13 24.28 16.39
CA ILE A 368 19.58 22.89 16.53
C ILE A 368 19.84 22.29 15.16
N TYR A 369 21.04 21.74 14.97
CA TYR A 369 21.44 21.15 13.71
C TYR A 369 21.30 19.63 13.68
N CYS A 370 21.50 18.97 14.83
CA CYS A 370 21.32 17.54 15.00
C CYS A 370 20.76 17.26 16.40
N PHE A 371 19.93 16.23 16.51
CA PHE A 371 19.44 15.74 17.79
C PHE A 371 19.15 14.25 17.71
N GLU A 372 19.12 13.59 18.86
CA GLU A 372 18.89 12.15 18.93
C GLU A 372 18.19 11.75 20.24
N PHE A 373 17.24 10.81 20.14
CA PHE A 373 16.59 10.17 21.27
C PHE A 373 17.55 9.18 21.95
N CYS A 374 17.54 9.15 23.28
CA CYS A 374 18.31 8.15 24.02
C CYS A 374 17.74 6.72 23.76
N PRO A 375 18.57 5.74 23.33
CA PRO A 375 18.11 4.38 23.04
C PRO A 375 17.62 3.57 24.25
N SER A 376 18.01 3.97 25.46
CA SER A 376 17.57 3.35 26.71
C SER A 376 16.27 3.96 27.25
N ASP A 377 16.14 5.29 27.21
CA ASP A 377 14.95 6.02 27.63
C ASP A 377 14.56 7.07 26.57
N PRO A 378 13.51 6.80 25.77
CA PRO A 378 13.04 7.71 24.73
C PRO A 378 12.61 9.09 25.24
N ASN A 379 12.40 9.27 26.55
CA ASN A 379 12.02 10.55 27.12
C ASN A 379 13.18 11.54 27.19
N ILE A 380 14.42 11.07 27.03
CA ILE A 380 15.60 11.93 27.06
C ILE A 380 16.09 12.17 25.64
N ILE A 381 16.26 13.44 25.32
CA ILE A 381 16.71 13.89 24.00
C ILE A 381 17.97 14.71 24.19
N ALA A 382 18.99 14.44 23.39
CA ALA A 382 20.19 15.25 23.30
C ALA A 382 20.25 15.95 21.95
N GLY A 383 20.76 17.18 21.91
CA GLY A 383 20.85 17.97 20.69
C GLY A 383 22.07 18.87 20.65
N GLY A 384 22.57 19.09 19.44
CA GLY A 384 23.71 19.94 19.15
C GLY A 384 23.28 21.27 18.56
N CYS A 385 23.73 22.36 19.17
CA CYS A 385 23.43 23.72 18.74
C CYS A 385 24.46 24.26 17.73
N ILE A 386 24.06 25.28 16.97
CA ILE A 386 24.93 26.00 16.03
C ILE A 386 26.13 26.69 16.71
N ASN A 387 25.99 27.06 17.99
CA ASN A 387 27.05 27.72 18.76
C ASN A 387 28.04 26.74 19.42
N GLY A 388 27.89 25.43 19.20
CA GLY A 388 28.77 24.41 19.75
C GLY A 388 28.39 23.87 21.14
N GLN A 389 27.24 24.29 21.68
CA GLN A 389 26.70 23.73 22.94
C GLN A 389 25.88 22.46 22.70
N VAL A 390 25.91 21.57 23.70
CA VAL A 390 25.05 20.39 23.79
C VAL A 390 23.91 20.68 24.76
N VAL A 391 22.70 20.29 24.39
CA VAL A 391 21.48 20.53 25.16
C VAL A 391 20.76 19.21 25.42
N LEU A 392 20.13 19.10 26.59
CA LEU A 392 19.31 17.96 27.00
C LEU A 392 17.87 18.40 27.27
N TRP A 393 16.92 17.58 26.83
CA TRP A 393 15.49 17.70 27.17
C TRP A 393 14.99 16.43 27.83
N ASP A 394 13.99 16.59 28.70
CA ASP A 394 13.23 15.52 29.34
C ASP A 394 11.75 15.72 29.02
N ILE A 395 11.15 14.75 28.32
CA ILE A 395 9.74 14.76 27.92
C ILE A 395 8.87 13.78 28.73
N SER A 396 9.37 13.21 29.84
CA SER A 396 8.65 12.21 30.64
C SER A 396 7.26 12.69 31.10
N GLU A 397 7.08 13.98 31.38
CA GLU A 397 5.78 14.54 31.80
C GLU A 397 4.71 14.53 30.68
N TYR A 398 5.15 14.42 29.43
CA TYR A 398 4.30 14.50 28.24
C TYR A 398 4.12 13.13 27.56
N GLU A 399 4.79 12.08 28.03
CA GLU A 399 4.74 10.73 27.44
C GLU A 399 3.31 10.18 27.34
N GLU A 400 2.53 10.24 28.42
CA GLU A 400 1.13 9.77 28.43
C GLU A 400 0.25 10.52 27.41
N LYS A 401 0.52 11.81 27.17
CA LYS A 401 -0.23 12.61 26.19
C LYS A 401 0.14 12.21 24.77
N LEU A 402 1.43 12.01 24.50
CA LEU A 402 1.93 11.52 23.21
C LEU A 402 1.36 10.14 22.89
N GLN A 403 1.23 9.25 23.88
CA GLN A 403 0.58 7.95 23.70
C GLN A 403 -0.93 8.06 23.45
N ASN A 404 -1.64 8.91 24.22
CA ASN A 404 -3.08 9.10 24.12
C ASN A 404 -3.53 9.80 22.83
N ALA A 405 -2.65 10.50 22.13
CA ALA A 405 -2.96 11.05 20.82
C ALA A 405 -3.37 9.96 19.80
N LYS A 406 -2.99 8.69 20.02
CA LYS A 406 -3.37 7.55 19.17
C LYS A 406 -4.85 7.15 19.26
N THR A 407 -5.55 7.45 20.36
CA THR A 407 -6.91 6.92 20.62
C THR A 407 -8.04 7.88 20.20
N GLY A 408 -7.72 9.07 19.69
CA GLY A 408 -8.70 10.09 19.31
C GLY A 408 -9.65 9.72 18.16
N ALA A 409 -9.38 8.65 17.40
CA ALA A 409 -10.16 8.24 16.23
C ALA A 409 -11.26 7.19 16.53
N SER A 410 -11.38 6.67 17.75
CA SER A 410 -12.45 5.74 18.10
C SER A 410 -12.83 5.80 19.58
N GLY A 411 -13.97 6.44 19.85
CA GLY A 411 -14.69 6.26 21.11
C GLY A 411 -14.73 7.48 22.04
N ARG A 412 -15.61 8.43 21.76
CA ARG A 412 -16.25 9.23 22.82
C ARG A 412 -17.74 9.36 22.55
N LYS A 413 -18.50 8.36 23.03
CA LYS A 413 -19.94 8.53 23.31
C LYS A 413 -20.07 9.05 24.75
N ASN A 414 -20.87 10.11 24.88
CA ASN A 414 -21.53 10.62 26.09
C ASN A 414 -20.66 11.23 27.20
N THR A 415 -20.55 12.56 27.20
CA THR A 415 -21.01 13.44 28.30
C THR A 415 -20.69 14.91 27.97
N ALA A 416 -21.64 15.63 27.39
CA ALA A 416 -21.82 17.10 27.50
C ALA A 416 -22.99 17.49 26.59
N VAL A 417 -24.22 17.34 27.09
CA VAL A 417 -25.40 17.93 26.47
C VAL A 417 -25.54 19.35 27.02
N ASN A 418 -25.65 20.32 26.11
CA ASN A 418 -25.96 21.74 26.29
C ASN A 418 -24.79 22.72 26.58
N MET A 419 -24.07 23.11 25.51
CA MET A 419 -23.59 24.49 25.33
C MET A 419 -23.48 24.83 23.83
N PRO A 420 -23.85 26.05 23.37
CA PRO A 420 -23.77 26.43 21.95
C PRO A 420 -22.32 26.45 21.41
N THR A 421 -22.15 25.88 20.22
CA THR A 421 -20.90 25.55 19.51
C THR A 421 -19.95 26.73 19.23
N PHE A 422 -20.37 27.97 19.46
CA PHE A 422 -19.52 29.16 19.27
C PHE A 422 -18.59 29.44 20.46
N ILE A 423 -18.98 29.06 21.68
CA ILE A 423 -18.18 29.33 22.90
C ILE A 423 -17.11 28.26 23.12
N GLN A 424 -17.29 27.05 22.57
CA GLN A 424 -16.30 25.98 22.68
C GLN A 424 -15.08 26.22 21.76
N ALA A 425 -15.27 26.89 20.62
CA ALA A 425 -14.19 27.28 19.71
C ALA A 425 -13.26 28.36 20.29
N GLN A 426 -13.72 29.13 21.30
CA GLN A 426 -12.89 30.12 21.99
C GLN A 426 -12.14 29.54 23.21
N GLN A 427 -12.42 28.30 23.62
CA GLN A 427 -11.77 27.64 24.76
C GLN A 427 -10.87 26.46 24.38
N SER A 428 -10.89 26.03 23.11
CA SER A 428 -9.99 25.00 22.58
C SER A 428 -8.88 25.58 21.68
N GLY A 429 -8.36 26.76 22.03
CA GLY A 429 -7.02 27.15 21.58
C GLY A 429 -6.02 26.27 22.30
N LYS A 430 -5.80 25.03 21.83
CA LYS A 430 -4.65 24.24 22.28
C LYS A 430 -3.41 24.88 21.69
N GLU A 431 -2.88 25.90 22.36
CA GLU A 431 -1.51 26.30 22.10
C GLU A 431 -0.61 25.08 22.32
N PRO A 432 0.35 24.81 21.42
CA PRO A 432 1.24 23.67 21.56
C PRO A 432 2.00 23.76 22.87
N HIS A 433 2.14 22.64 23.58
CA HIS A 433 2.86 22.62 24.85
C HIS A 433 4.35 22.85 24.60
N PHE A 434 4.90 23.88 25.24
CA PHE A 434 6.32 24.21 25.20
C PHE A 434 7.05 23.54 26.35
N VAL A 435 8.09 22.77 26.05
CA VAL A 435 8.97 22.11 27.03
C VAL A 435 10.32 22.80 27.04
N ARG A 436 10.77 23.23 28.22
CA ARG A 436 12.10 23.83 28.38
C ARG A 436 13.20 22.77 28.43
N TYR A 437 14.38 23.12 27.94
CA TYR A 437 15.56 22.28 28.12
C TYR A 437 15.94 22.15 29.60
N CYS A 438 16.51 21.01 29.96
CA CYS A 438 16.85 20.67 31.34
C CYS A 438 18.28 21.09 31.70
N ALA A 439 19.21 20.94 30.75
CA ALA A 439 20.61 21.30 30.93
C ALA A 439 21.26 21.72 29.60
N VAL A 440 22.16 22.69 29.68
CA VAL A 440 23.01 23.12 28.56
C VAL A 440 24.48 23.01 28.94
N SER A 441 25.34 22.63 28.00
CA SER A 441 26.78 22.57 28.23
C SER A 441 27.43 23.94 28.39
N SER A 442 28.59 23.97 29.05
CA SER A 442 29.38 25.20 29.16
C SER A 442 29.86 25.66 27.77
N ILE A 443 29.65 26.93 27.42
CA ILE A 443 30.11 27.52 26.15
C ILE A 443 31.64 27.45 26.03
N GLU A 444 32.36 27.67 27.13
CA GLU A 444 33.83 27.73 27.12
C GLU A 444 34.48 26.36 26.82
N TYR A 445 33.81 25.28 27.21
CA TYR A 445 34.31 23.92 27.06
C TYR A 445 33.58 23.12 25.96
N GLY A 446 32.58 23.73 25.31
CA GLY A 446 31.87 23.19 24.17
C GLY A 446 32.68 23.29 22.87
N HIS A 447 32.06 22.87 21.77
CA HIS A 447 32.63 23.04 20.45
C HIS A 447 32.71 24.54 20.11
N LYS A 448 33.64 24.91 19.23
CA LYS A 448 33.78 26.31 18.79
C LYS A 448 32.86 26.67 17.63
N THR A 449 32.38 25.66 16.90
CA THR A 449 31.51 25.80 15.74
C THR A 449 30.31 24.86 15.90
N VAL A 450 29.43 24.83 14.89
CA VAL A 450 28.22 24.00 14.88
C VAL A 450 28.53 22.54 15.16
N ILE A 451 27.69 21.91 15.97
CA ILE A 451 27.70 20.45 16.15
C ILE A 451 26.92 19.84 14.99
N THR A 452 27.59 19.06 14.16
CA THR A 452 27.02 18.48 12.93
C THR A 452 26.46 17.08 13.15
N ASP A 453 26.92 16.38 14.19
CA ASP A 453 26.50 15.02 14.51
C ASP A 453 26.57 14.74 16.00
N ILE A 454 25.62 13.93 16.48
CA ILE A 454 25.53 13.47 17.87
C ILE A 454 25.15 11.99 17.87
N HIS A 455 25.82 11.19 18.70
CA HIS A 455 25.55 9.76 18.85
C HIS A 455 25.58 9.35 20.32
N TRP A 456 24.63 8.52 20.73
CA TRP A 456 24.65 7.88 22.05
C TRP A 456 25.61 6.70 22.09
N LEU A 457 26.36 6.56 23.19
CA LEU A 457 27.12 5.33 23.45
C LEU A 457 26.18 4.22 23.96
N PRO A 458 26.35 2.97 23.52
CA PRO A 458 25.52 1.84 23.95
C PRO A 458 25.47 1.65 25.47
N ASP A 459 24.37 1.06 25.93
CA ASP A 459 24.07 0.86 27.35
C ASP A 459 24.95 -0.16 28.06
N TYR A 460 25.71 -0.98 27.33
CA TYR A 460 26.50 -2.08 27.88
C TYR A 460 27.98 -1.74 28.13
N PHE A 461 28.49 -0.61 27.59
CA PHE A 461 29.84 -0.16 27.87
C PHE A 461 29.95 1.34 28.12
N GLU A 462 31.05 1.74 28.76
CA GLU A 462 31.39 3.14 28.99
C GLU A 462 32.89 3.37 28.72
N VAL A 463 33.26 4.61 28.41
CA VAL A 463 34.62 4.99 28.07
C VAL A 463 35.20 5.90 29.15
N ASN A 464 36.44 5.61 29.59
CA ASN A 464 37.16 6.45 30.55
C ASN A 464 38.02 7.51 29.83
N ARG A 465 38.64 8.45 30.56
CA ARG A 465 39.48 9.54 29.99
C ARG A 465 40.62 9.10 29.07
N MET A 466 41.03 7.84 29.11
CA MET A 466 42.06 7.27 28.23
C MET A 466 41.50 6.65 26.93
N GLY A 467 40.18 6.65 26.75
CA GLY A 467 39.53 5.96 25.63
C GLY A 467 39.36 4.44 25.82
N ILE A 468 39.65 3.92 27.02
CA ILE A 468 39.49 2.49 27.36
C ILE A 468 38.02 2.21 27.73
N THR A 469 37.48 1.14 27.17
CA THR A 469 36.12 0.63 27.35
C THR A 469 35.97 -0.24 28.60
N PHE A 470 34.93 0.01 29.38
CA PHE A 470 34.58 -0.71 30.60
C PHE A 470 33.13 -1.19 30.55
N GLU A 471 32.81 -2.26 31.28
CA GLU A 471 31.45 -2.77 31.43
C GLU A 471 30.55 -1.75 32.16
N ASN A 472 29.45 -1.34 31.52
CA ASN A 472 28.47 -0.47 32.14
C ASN A 472 27.56 -1.28 33.07
N ARG A 473 27.75 -1.09 34.38
CA ARG A 473 26.93 -1.78 35.41
C ARG A 473 25.51 -1.26 35.52
N VAL A 474 25.25 -0.06 35.01
CA VAL A 474 23.94 0.59 35.10
C VAL A 474 22.96 0.00 34.08
N GLY A 475 23.46 -0.47 32.93
CA GLY A 475 22.61 -0.99 31.84
C GLY A 475 21.74 0.09 31.19
N VAL A 476 22.21 1.33 31.17
CA VAL A 476 21.52 2.50 30.60
C VAL A 476 22.56 3.39 29.90
N CYS A 477 22.22 4.03 28.78
CA CYS A 477 23.09 4.97 28.07
C CYS A 477 23.44 6.18 28.97
N VAL A 478 24.74 6.36 29.27
CA VAL A 478 25.26 7.40 30.19
C VAL A 478 26.20 8.40 29.51
N GLN A 479 26.66 8.11 28.30
CA GLN A 479 27.63 8.91 27.56
C GLN A 479 27.15 9.18 26.14
N LEU A 480 27.59 10.30 25.58
CA LEU A 480 27.30 10.70 24.20
C LEU A 480 28.53 11.28 23.54
N ILE A 481 28.56 11.22 22.21
CA ILE A 481 29.65 11.70 21.38
C ILE A 481 29.11 12.81 20.48
N THR A 482 29.86 13.89 20.36
CA THR A 482 29.55 15.00 19.45
C THR A 482 30.70 15.26 18.48
N CYS A 483 30.33 15.64 17.27
CA CYS A 483 31.26 15.95 16.19
C CYS A 483 31.04 17.38 15.69
N SER A 484 32.13 18.09 15.40
CA SER A 484 32.07 19.46 14.88
C SER A 484 33.22 19.74 13.90
N PRO A 485 33.00 20.59 12.88
CA PRO A 485 34.05 21.03 11.95
C PRO A 485 35.20 21.82 12.62
N ASP A 486 35.13 22.09 13.93
CA ASP A 486 36.22 22.66 14.73
C ASP A 486 37.42 21.72 14.98
N CYS A 487 37.48 20.62 14.21
CA CYS A 487 38.52 19.60 14.23
C CYS A 487 38.53 18.71 15.49
N SER A 488 37.45 18.73 16.26
CA SER A 488 37.36 17.96 17.50
C SER A 488 36.11 17.12 17.62
N ILE A 489 36.27 15.98 18.31
CA ILE A 489 35.21 15.06 18.70
C ILE A 489 35.22 14.96 20.22
N PHE A 490 34.08 15.21 20.84
CA PHE A 490 33.94 15.22 22.29
C PHE A 490 33.11 14.06 22.79
N PHE A 491 33.55 13.46 23.89
CA PHE A 491 32.76 12.51 24.65
C PHE A 491 32.23 13.22 25.88
N TRP A 492 30.95 13.12 26.13
CA TRP A 492 30.28 13.74 27.27
C TRP A 492 29.73 12.66 28.20
N ASP A 493 29.72 12.94 29.50
CA ASP A 493 29.19 12.04 30.53
C ASP A 493 28.04 12.74 31.25
N LEU A 494 26.90 12.05 31.38
CA LEU A 494 25.71 12.59 32.05
C LEU A 494 25.83 12.58 33.58
N ARG A 495 26.79 11.83 34.14
CA ARG A 495 26.92 11.63 35.58
C ARG A 495 27.60 12.83 36.24
N ALA A 496 27.18 13.13 37.48
CA ALA A 496 27.80 14.21 38.24
C ALA A 496 29.30 13.92 38.51
N PRO A 497 30.21 14.86 38.20
CA PRO A 497 31.63 14.67 38.49
C PRO A 497 31.88 14.53 39.99
N LYS A 498 32.80 13.65 40.41
CA LYS A 498 33.29 13.62 41.80
C LYS A 498 33.93 14.97 42.09
N THR A 499 33.36 15.78 42.99
CA THR A 499 34.06 16.91 43.60
C THR A 499 35.34 16.37 44.22
N ALA A 500 36.48 16.68 43.59
CA ALA A 500 37.76 16.52 44.23
C ALA A 500 37.71 17.36 45.51
N ILE A 501 37.97 16.74 46.65
CA ILE A 501 38.14 17.43 47.93
C ILE A 501 39.32 18.38 47.73
N GLN A 502 39.03 19.65 47.41
CA GLN A 502 40.02 20.70 47.55
C GLN A 502 40.19 20.91 49.05
N ASN A 503 41.37 20.56 49.54
CA ASN A 503 41.85 20.99 50.85
C ASN A 503 42.03 22.52 50.81
N SER A 504 40.95 23.27 50.98
CA SER A 504 41.00 24.68 51.32
C SER A 504 39.97 24.92 52.42
N ALA A 505 40.46 25.17 53.63
CA ALA A 505 39.67 25.54 54.78
C ALA A 505 39.07 26.94 54.58
N GLU A 506 37.99 27.05 53.82
CA GLU A 506 37.09 28.20 53.88
C GLU A 506 35.65 27.71 54.05
N LYS A 507 34.95 28.33 55.00
CA LYS A 507 33.59 27.97 55.41
C LYS A 507 32.64 27.97 54.21
N PRO A 508 31.68 27.05 54.13
CA PRO A 508 30.70 27.06 53.06
C PRO A 508 29.84 28.32 53.25
N LYS A 509 29.92 29.26 52.30
CA LYS A 509 28.83 30.22 52.12
C LYS A 509 27.66 29.42 51.58
N GLU A 510 26.53 29.47 52.27
CA GLU A 510 25.25 28.97 51.77
C GLU A 510 24.97 29.61 50.41
N GLU A 511 25.27 28.90 49.33
CA GLU A 511 24.78 29.24 48.01
C GLU A 511 23.27 29.09 48.07
N LYS A 512 22.56 30.22 47.95
CA LYS A 512 21.11 30.25 47.81
C LYS A 512 20.75 29.33 46.65
N VAL A 513 20.08 28.22 46.96
CA VAL A 513 19.49 27.34 45.95
C VAL A 513 18.48 28.19 45.19
N ILE A 514 18.84 28.61 43.97
CA ILE A 514 17.89 29.22 43.05
C ILE A 514 16.89 28.12 42.70
N GLU A 515 15.67 28.22 43.24
CA GLU A 515 14.56 27.35 42.85
C GLU A 515 14.39 27.44 41.33
N ALA A 516 14.39 26.29 40.65
CA ALA A 516 14.15 26.27 39.21
C ALA A 516 12.71 26.74 38.95
N PRO A 517 12.43 27.47 37.84
CA PRO A 517 11.06 27.79 37.46
C PRO A 517 10.21 26.51 37.39
N PRO A 518 8.90 26.57 37.72
CA PRO A 518 8.04 25.40 37.78
C PRO A 518 7.92 24.65 36.43
N ASP A 519 8.25 25.30 35.31
CA ASP A 519 8.13 24.75 33.95
C ASP A 519 9.42 24.07 33.43
N VAL A 520 10.48 23.97 34.24
CA VAL A 520 11.77 23.34 33.84
C VAL A 520 11.94 22.01 34.57
N PRO A 521 12.08 20.88 33.86
CA PRO A 521 12.35 19.59 34.50
C PRO A 521 13.65 19.66 35.32
N THR A 522 13.63 19.14 36.55
CA THR A 522 14.79 19.18 37.46
C THR A 522 15.86 18.13 37.14
N THR A 523 15.59 17.27 36.16
CA THR A 523 16.48 16.23 35.65
C THR A 523 17.77 16.86 35.11
N PHE A 524 18.94 16.39 35.54
CA PHE A 524 20.27 16.93 35.14
C PHE A 524 20.61 18.38 35.53
N LYS A 525 19.93 18.99 36.51
CA LYS A 525 20.27 20.35 36.98
C LYS A 525 21.75 20.52 37.36
N HIS A 526 22.45 19.46 37.75
CA HIS A 526 23.89 19.49 38.06
C HIS A 526 24.80 19.69 36.86
N LEU A 527 24.31 19.45 35.63
CA LEU A 527 25.06 19.66 34.39
C LEU A 527 24.84 21.05 33.81
N ASP A 528 23.75 21.73 34.17
CA ASP A 528 23.39 22.99 33.53
C ASP A 528 24.51 24.04 33.69
N LEU A 529 24.94 24.59 32.54
CA LEU A 529 26.05 25.53 32.34
C LEU A 529 27.45 25.03 32.77
N SER A 530 27.54 23.89 33.45
CA SER A 530 28.78 23.34 34.02
C SER A 530 29.24 22.04 33.37
N TRP A 531 28.46 21.47 32.45
CA TRP A 531 28.79 20.26 31.72
C TRP A 531 30.04 20.45 30.87
N ARG A 532 31.00 19.54 31.01
CA ARG A 532 32.29 19.54 30.32
C ARG A 532 32.53 18.20 29.64
N PRO A 533 33.24 18.17 28.50
CA PRO A 533 33.58 16.94 27.83
C PRO A 533 34.58 16.13 28.68
N LEU A 534 34.39 14.81 28.71
CA LEU A 534 35.25 13.83 29.36
C LEU A 534 36.52 13.57 28.54
N ILE A 535 36.39 13.48 27.21
CA ILE A 535 37.47 13.20 26.27
C ILE A 535 37.37 14.21 25.13
N LYS A 536 38.53 14.71 24.70
CA LYS A 536 38.69 15.52 23.50
C LYS A 536 39.62 14.79 22.54
N VAL A 537 39.07 14.30 21.43
CA VAL A 537 39.80 13.66 20.34
C VAL A 537 39.99 14.71 19.24
N ASN A 538 41.24 15.01 18.88
CA ASN A 538 41.56 15.91 17.75
C ASN A 538 42.08 15.09 16.57
N LEU A 539 41.62 15.38 15.37
CA LEU A 539 42.08 14.69 14.16
C LEU A 539 43.12 15.56 13.43
N SER A 540 44.42 15.38 13.73
CA SER A 540 45.49 16.19 13.10
C SER A 540 46.03 15.58 11.80
N LYS A 541 46.31 16.40 10.77
CA LYS A 541 46.97 15.94 9.53
C LYS A 541 48.48 15.75 9.77
N SER A 542 49.05 14.64 9.30
CA SER A 542 50.46 14.27 9.57
C SER A 542 51.50 15.01 8.73
N ALA A 543 51.11 15.62 7.60
CA ALA A 543 52.02 16.15 6.58
C ALA A 543 51.93 17.67 6.37
N THR A 544 50.90 18.32 6.89
CA THR A 544 50.64 19.75 6.74
C THR A 544 50.10 20.24 8.08
N SER A 545 50.43 21.46 8.50
CA SER A 545 49.97 22.06 9.77
C SER A 545 48.46 22.39 9.78
N GLY A 546 47.62 21.51 9.24
CA GLY A 546 46.16 21.62 9.25
C GLY A 546 45.55 20.43 9.97
N ASP A 547 44.40 20.63 10.60
CA ASP A 547 43.62 19.56 11.20
C ASP A 547 42.49 19.13 10.23
N TYR A 548 41.92 17.95 10.42
CA TYR A 548 40.75 17.49 9.67
C TYR A 548 39.49 18.07 10.34
N SER A 549 38.56 18.60 9.55
CA SER A 549 37.26 19.13 10.00
C SER A 549 36.17 18.07 9.89
N PRO A 550 35.83 17.35 10.98
CA PRO A 550 34.89 16.24 10.90
C PRO A 550 33.44 16.76 10.88
N THR A 551 32.61 16.12 10.06
CA THR A 551 31.20 16.50 9.84
C THR A 551 30.24 15.40 10.26
N LYS A 552 30.59 14.13 10.05
CA LYS A 552 29.78 12.96 10.42
C LYS A 552 30.65 11.86 11.00
N ILE A 553 30.12 11.13 11.98
CA ILE A 553 30.80 9.98 12.58
C ILE A 553 29.93 8.73 12.42
N SER A 554 30.57 7.57 12.32
CA SER A 554 29.85 6.31 12.42
C SER A 554 30.59 5.28 13.27
N LEU A 555 29.87 4.77 14.26
CA LEU A 555 30.33 3.83 15.28
C LEU A 555 29.83 2.42 14.96
N GLU A 556 30.55 1.39 15.40
CA GLU A 556 30.21 -0.02 15.11
C GLU A 556 28.83 -0.45 15.64
N ASP A 557 28.41 0.14 16.74
CA ASP A 557 27.19 -0.24 17.45
C ASP A 557 25.98 0.66 17.16
N GLU A 558 25.88 1.30 15.99
CA GLU A 558 24.65 2.00 15.58
C GLU A 558 23.42 1.06 15.42
N HIS A 559 23.63 -0.26 15.55
CA HIS A 559 22.58 -1.29 15.49
C HIS A 559 21.45 -1.11 16.52
N PHE A 560 21.65 -0.32 17.59
CA PHE A 560 20.65 -0.15 18.66
C PHE A 560 19.55 0.88 18.35
N HIS A 561 19.70 1.74 17.33
CA HIS A 561 18.70 2.77 17.01
C HIS A 561 17.43 2.21 16.36
N TYR A 562 17.49 1.01 15.79
CA TYR A 562 16.39 0.37 15.06
C TYR A 562 15.92 -0.90 15.77
N LYS A 563 15.62 -0.81 17.07
CA LYS A 563 14.91 -1.87 17.80
C LYS A 563 13.53 -2.09 17.13
N ILE A 564 13.44 -3.04 16.21
CA ILE A 564 12.17 -3.44 15.58
C ILE A 564 11.21 -3.92 16.69
N PRO A 565 10.07 -3.25 16.93
CA PRO A 565 9.10 -3.72 17.89
C PRO A 565 8.42 -4.98 17.30
N GLY A 566 8.56 -6.14 17.96
CA GLY A 566 7.72 -7.31 17.67
C GLY A 566 8.36 -8.54 17.00
N LYS A 567 9.68 -8.57 16.76
CA LYS A 567 10.40 -9.82 16.38
C LYS A 567 11.56 -10.11 17.34
N ILE A 568 11.21 -10.44 18.59
CA ILE A 568 12.09 -11.23 19.45
C ILE A 568 11.81 -12.70 19.14
N SER A 569 12.63 -13.32 18.27
CA SER A 569 12.96 -14.76 18.38
C SER A 569 13.89 -15.32 17.29
N THR A 570 14.17 -14.65 16.16
CA THR A 570 14.89 -15.31 15.04
C THR A 570 16.06 -14.58 14.38
N LEU A 571 16.72 -13.63 15.04
CA LEU A 571 18.08 -13.20 14.64
C LEU A 571 19.09 -13.26 15.79
N ASN A 572 19.04 -14.34 16.59
CA ASN A 572 20.15 -14.80 17.40
C ASN A 572 21.18 -15.57 16.54
N TYR A 573 21.82 -14.91 15.56
CA TYR A 573 22.95 -15.52 14.83
C TYR A 573 24.33 -15.06 15.32
N PHE A 574 24.40 -14.18 16.32
CA PHE A 574 25.66 -13.89 17.04
C PHE A 574 25.46 -13.88 18.56
N SER A 575 25.24 -15.07 19.12
CA SER A 575 25.56 -15.39 20.53
C SER A 575 25.78 -16.89 20.74
N LYS A 576 26.35 -17.56 19.72
CA LYS A 576 26.80 -18.96 19.85
C LYS A 576 28.31 -19.12 20.03
N ASP A 577 29.04 -18.02 20.22
CA ASP A 577 30.36 -18.05 20.83
C ASP A 577 30.29 -17.52 22.26
N LYS A 578 30.70 -18.40 23.16
CA LYS A 578 30.61 -18.33 24.63
C LYS A 578 31.01 -16.96 25.21
N MET A 579 30.03 -16.15 25.59
CA MET A 579 30.16 -15.19 26.71
C MET A 579 28.80 -15.11 27.43
N GLN A 580 28.58 -16.00 28.39
CA GLN A 580 27.49 -15.87 29.36
C GLN A 580 27.79 -14.70 30.31
N PHE A 581 27.36 -13.49 29.96
CA PHE A 581 27.20 -12.42 30.95
C PHE A 581 25.81 -12.52 31.56
N GLN A 582 25.69 -13.26 32.67
CA GLN A 582 24.52 -13.21 33.54
C GLN A 582 24.47 -11.85 34.23
N ILE A 583 23.80 -10.87 33.63
CA ILE A 583 23.46 -9.62 34.31
C ILE A 583 22.14 -9.86 35.06
N LYS A 584 22.21 -9.99 36.38
CA LYS A 584 21.05 -9.78 37.26
C LYS A 584 20.89 -8.27 37.41
N PRO A 585 19.82 -7.63 36.90
CA PRO A 585 19.56 -6.24 37.21
C PRO A 585 19.27 -6.12 38.70
N GLU A 586 20.06 -5.33 39.43
CA GLU A 586 19.65 -4.83 40.74
C GLU A 586 18.41 -3.97 40.51
N ARG A 587 17.24 -4.45 40.96
CA ARG A 587 15.98 -3.72 40.90
C ARG A 587 16.11 -2.44 41.75
N LEU A 588 16.41 -1.31 41.11
CA LEU A 588 15.98 -0.01 41.62
C LEU A 588 14.45 0.09 41.41
N GLY A 589 13.73 0.62 42.41
CA GLY A 589 12.29 0.83 42.35
C GLY A 589 11.85 1.80 41.25
N ASP A 590 10.54 2.01 41.10
CA ASP A 590 9.81 2.78 40.07
C ASP A 590 10.22 4.27 39.86
N GLU A 591 11.43 4.70 40.24
CA GLU A 591 11.95 6.04 39.95
C GLU A 591 12.81 6.06 38.68
N ASN A 592 12.61 7.08 37.83
CA ASN A 592 13.33 7.26 36.56
C ASN A 592 14.87 7.23 36.82
N PRO A 593 15.65 6.30 36.21
CA PRO A 593 17.05 6.05 36.54
C PRO A 593 17.93 7.30 36.47
N TYR A 594 17.56 8.26 35.60
CA TYR A 594 18.32 9.48 35.36
C TYR A 594 18.22 10.57 36.44
N LYS A 595 17.32 10.44 37.42
CA LYS A 595 17.13 11.44 38.49
C LYS A 595 18.19 11.40 39.59
N GLN A 596 18.91 10.29 39.79
CA GLN A 596 19.87 10.14 40.92
C GLN A 596 21.18 9.41 40.56
N PHE A 597 21.84 9.75 39.44
CA PHE A 597 23.14 9.13 39.10
C PHE A 597 24.33 9.73 39.87
N LYS A 598 24.94 8.94 40.76
CA LYS A 598 26.30 9.15 41.30
C LYS A 598 27.26 8.12 40.71
N ILE A 599 28.50 8.52 40.42
CA ILE A 599 29.55 7.64 39.87
C ILE A 599 29.69 6.38 40.76
N PRO A 600 29.65 5.16 40.19
CA PRO A 600 29.74 3.91 40.97
C PRO A 600 30.97 3.84 41.88
N SER A 601 30.78 3.20 43.05
CA SER A 601 31.79 2.96 44.08
C SER A 601 33.02 2.21 43.55
N THR A 602 34.17 2.51 44.17
CA THR A 602 35.54 2.03 43.94
C THR A 602 35.69 0.50 43.99
N LYS A 603 35.13 -0.22 43.02
CA LYS A 603 35.52 -1.59 42.65
C LYS A 603 36.10 -1.53 41.24
N PRO A 604 37.21 -2.22 40.93
CA PRO A 604 37.78 -2.20 39.59
C PRO A 604 36.71 -2.64 38.58
N LEU A 605 36.45 -1.79 37.59
CA LEU A 605 35.57 -2.11 36.46
C LEU A 605 36.28 -3.16 35.59
N LYS A 606 35.53 -4.13 35.06
CA LYS A 606 36.10 -5.10 34.12
C LYS A 606 36.37 -4.39 32.80
N ILE A 607 37.61 -4.49 32.32
CA ILE A 607 38.01 -3.98 31.01
C ILE A 607 37.38 -4.88 29.95
N LEU A 608 36.77 -4.27 28.93
CA LEU A 608 36.19 -4.99 27.80
C LEU A 608 37.12 -4.86 26.59
N GLU A 609 37.96 -5.87 26.37
CA GLU A 609 38.92 -5.88 25.25
C GLU A 609 38.28 -6.24 23.90
N ASN A 610 37.07 -6.82 23.90
CA ASN A 610 36.38 -7.28 22.69
C ASN A 610 35.54 -6.19 22.00
N ILE A 611 35.55 -4.94 22.50
CA ILE A 611 34.81 -3.84 21.88
C ILE A 611 35.76 -3.06 20.96
N PRO A 612 35.46 -2.99 19.65
CA PRO A 612 36.23 -2.22 18.70
C PRO A 612 36.11 -0.73 18.99
N THR A 613 37.25 -0.05 19.05
CA THR A 613 37.34 1.39 19.33
C THR A 613 37.55 2.23 18.07
N ASN A 614 37.43 1.59 16.91
CA ASN A 614 37.62 2.22 15.62
C ASN A 614 36.29 2.80 15.12
N PHE A 615 36.38 3.94 14.44
CA PHE A 615 35.23 4.63 13.90
C PHE A 615 35.58 5.32 12.58
N PHE A 616 34.55 5.54 11.77
CA PHE A 616 34.65 6.28 10.51
C PHE A 616 34.23 7.73 10.72
N VAL A 617 34.93 8.63 10.03
CA VAL A 617 34.71 10.07 10.10
C VAL A 617 34.69 10.65 8.70
N GLY A 618 33.69 11.45 8.42
CA GLY A 618 33.56 12.22 7.19
C GLY A 618 34.02 13.62 7.47
N THR A 619 34.68 14.24 6.50
CA THR A 619 35.19 15.60 6.65
C THR A 619 34.53 16.58 5.69
N GLU A 620 34.68 17.86 5.98
CA GLU A 620 34.21 18.94 5.11
C GLU A 620 34.95 18.97 3.76
N ASP A 621 36.20 18.53 3.75
CA ASP A 621 37.08 18.46 2.56
C ASP A 621 36.80 17.25 1.65
N GLY A 622 35.86 16.35 2.03
CA GLY A 622 35.53 15.15 1.24
C GLY A 622 36.41 13.92 1.49
N GLU A 623 37.21 13.98 2.56
CA GLU A 623 38.02 12.87 3.04
C GLU A 623 37.21 11.98 3.99
N VAL A 624 37.32 10.67 3.82
CA VAL A 624 36.83 9.65 4.76
C VAL A 624 38.02 9.09 5.53
N ILE A 625 37.91 9.15 6.86
CA ILE A 625 38.98 8.82 7.79
C ILE A 625 38.53 7.67 8.66
N TYR A 626 39.42 6.69 8.83
CA TYR A 626 39.26 5.59 9.77
C TYR A 626 40.27 5.75 10.91
N SER A 627 39.79 5.89 12.14
CA SER A 627 40.63 6.20 13.31
C SER A 627 40.15 5.48 14.56
N ASP A 628 41.04 5.34 15.55
CA ASP A 628 40.73 4.88 16.90
C ASP A 628 40.57 6.10 17.83
N TRP A 629 39.63 6.05 18.78
CA TRP A 629 39.42 7.11 19.78
C TRP A 629 40.29 6.93 21.03
N LYS A 630 41.03 5.82 21.15
CA LYS A 630 41.98 5.61 22.26
C LYS A 630 43.03 6.72 22.29
N MET A 631 43.32 7.19 23.50
CA MET A 631 44.33 8.23 23.72
C MET A 631 45.67 7.63 24.12
N GLU A 632 46.74 8.09 23.49
CA GLU A 632 48.11 7.77 23.85
C GLU A 632 48.70 8.81 24.79
N ARG A 633 49.55 8.37 25.71
CA ARG A 633 50.33 9.28 26.56
C ARG A 633 51.61 9.62 25.83
N GLU A 634 51.79 10.91 25.56
CA GLU A 634 53.05 11.41 25.01
C GLU A 634 54.19 11.21 26.02
N SER A 635 55.32 10.66 25.56
CA SER A 635 56.46 10.28 26.40
C SER A 635 57.11 11.47 27.12
N ASP A 636 57.06 12.67 26.53
CA ASP A 636 57.75 13.86 27.06
C ASP A 636 56.87 14.73 27.96
N SER A 637 55.56 14.87 27.66
CA SER A 637 54.66 15.81 28.36
C SER A 637 53.67 15.13 29.31
N GLY A 638 53.47 13.81 29.18
CA GLY A 638 52.40 13.08 29.86
C GLY A 638 50.98 13.51 29.43
N ARG A 639 50.85 14.38 28.42
CA ARG A 639 49.58 14.81 27.86
C ARG A 639 48.96 13.65 27.06
N LEU A 640 47.65 13.52 27.17
CA LEU A 640 46.88 12.59 26.37
C LEU A 640 46.69 13.18 24.97
N ILE A 641 47.14 12.46 23.95
CA ILE A 641 47.01 12.83 22.53
C ILE A 641 46.21 11.73 21.83
N SER A 642 45.39 12.12 20.87
CA SER A 642 44.68 11.19 19.98
C SER A 642 45.66 10.42 19.10
N GLN A 643 45.32 9.16 18.79
CA GLN A 643 46.09 8.39 17.83
C GLN A 643 45.99 8.99 16.42
N LYS A 644 47.01 8.73 15.61
CA LYS A 644 46.99 9.12 14.20
C LYS A 644 45.96 8.28 13.46
N PRO A 645 45.24 8.86 12.47
CA PRO A 645 44.31 8.09 11.67
C PRO A 645 44.98 6.90 10.98
N ILE A 646 44.29 5.76 10.98
CA ILE A 646 44.77 4.49 10.44
C ILE A 646 44.74 4.54 8.92
N ASN A 647 43.57 4.87 8.34
CA ASN A 647 43.40 5.03 6.89
C ASN A 647 42.78 6.39 6.56
N LYS A 648 43.16 6.93 5.40
CA LYS A 648 42.62 8.19 4.87
C LYS A 648 42.43 8.09 3.37
N HIS A 649 41.27 8.50 2.88
CA HIS A 649 40.95 8.48 1.45
C HIS A 649 40.12 9.70 1.07
N THR A 650 40.58 10.44 0.07
CA THR A 650 39.87 11.60 -0.51
C THR A 650 39.04 11.11 -1.69
N ILE A 651 37.71 11.06 -1.54
CA ILE A 651 36.81 10.43 -2.53
C ILE A 651 35.69 11.36 -2.95
N HIS A 652 35.15 12.10 -2.00
CA HIS A 652 34.08 13.03 -2.24
C HIS A 652 34.66 14.39 -2.65
N ASP A 653 33.94 15.09 -3.51
CA ASP A 653 34.31 16.44 -3.96
C ASP A 653 33.51 17.45 -3.13
N GLY A 654 33.96 17.65 -1.89
CA GLY A 654 33.32 18.50 -0.89
C GLY A 654 32.74 17.74 0.30
N ILE A 655 31.83 18.39 1.03
CA ILE A 655 31.34 17.94 2.35
C ILE A 655 30.79 16.52 2.30
N VAL A 656 31.27 15.67 3.20
CA VAL A 656 30.63 14.38 3.47
C VAL A 656 29.40 14.61 4.33
N HIS A 657 28.22 14.41 3.75
CA HIS A 657 26.93 14.68 4.39
C HIS A 657 26.40 13.50 5.20
N SER A 658 26.71 12.27 4.80
CA SER A 658 26.28 11.07 5.51
C SER A 658 27.41 10.04 5.55
N ILE A 659 27.63 9.45 6.72
CA ILE A 659 28.37 8.21 6.91
C ILE A 659 27.50 7.29 7.73
N GLN A 660 27.22 6.11 7.21
CA GLN A 660 26.34 5.18 7.89
C GLN A 660 26.79 3.72 7.70
N ARG A 661 26.87 2.98 8.80
CA ARG A 661 27.06 1.52 8.76
C ARG A 661 25.81 0.80 8.25
N SER A 662 26.01 -0.32 7.56
CA SER A 662 24.90 -1.16 7.12
C SER A 662 24.21 -1.80 8.32
N PRO A 663 22.87 -1.78 8.41
CA PRO A 663 22.13 -2.47 9.47
C PRO A 663 22.30 -3.99 9.47
N PHE A 664 22.80 -4.57 8.36
CA PHE A 664 22.95 -6.00 8.16
C PHE A 664 24.41 -6.47 8.25
N PHE A 665 25.35 -5.61 7.85
CA PHE A 665 26.78 -5.93 7.81
C PHE A 665 27.56 -4.93 8.68
N LYS A 666 28.14 -5.43 9.78
CA LYS A 666 28.86 -4.60 10.76
C LYS A 666 30.08 -3.90 10.16
N ASP A 667 30.70 -4.56 9.19
CA ASP A 667 31.93 -4.16 8.54
C ASP A 667 31.70 -3.27 7.32
N ILE A 668 30.47 -3.05 6.86
CA ILE A 668 30.19 -2.25 5.65
C ILE A 668 29.68 -0.85 6.00
N ILE A 669 30.23 0.16 5.32
CA ILE A 669 29.93 1.59 5.57
C ILE A 669 29.58 2.26 4.24
N LEU A 670 28.54 3.08 4.24
CA LEU A 670 28.18 3.97 3.15
C LEU A 670 28.64 5.39 3.48
N SER A 671 29.33 6.05 2.55
CA SER A 671 29.59 7.47 2.60
C SER A 671 28.95 8.18 1.42
N VAL A 672 28.32 9.33 1.67
CA VAL A 672 27.65 10.15 0.66
C VAL A 672 28.13 11.58 0.80
N GLY A 673 28.62 12.16 -0.29
CA GLY A 673 29.13 13.53 -0.31
C GLY A 673 29.44 14.02 -1.72
N GLY A 674 29.29 15.33 -1.93
CA GLY A 674 29.53 15.95 -3.23
C GLY A 674 28.66 15.35 -4.34
N TRP A 675 29.28 14.71 -5.33
CA TRP A 675 28.61 14.18 -6.52
C TRP A 675 28.55 12.65 -6.59
N ASN A 676 29.07 11.94 -5.58
CA ASN A 676 29.17 10.49 -5.58
C ASN A 676 28.89 9.88 -4.21
N PHE A 677 28.69 8.58 -4.18
CA PHE A 677 28.71 7.80 -2.95
C PHE A 677 29.81 6.74 -3.04
N ALA A 678 30.27 6.27 -1.89
CA ALA A 678 31.21 5.17 -1.80
C ALA A 678 30.82 4.19 -0.69
N ILE A 679 31.08 2.91 -0.92
CA ILE A 679 30.89 1.83 0.05
C ILE A 679 32.26 1.30 0.46
N TRP A 680 32.44 1.16 1.76
CA TRP A 680 33.70 0.77 2.40
C TRP A 680 33.52 -0.51 3.18
N LYS A 681 34.63 -1.21 3.42
CA LYS A 681 34.68 -2.32 4.37
C LYS A 681 35.77 -2.12 5.40
N GLU A 682 35.44 -2.40 6.64
CA GLU A 682 36.38 -2.38 7.75
C GLU A 682 37.49 -3.42 7.55
N GLY A 683 38.74 -3.03 7.77
CA GLY A 683 39.93 -3.86 7.55
C GLY A 683 40.51 -3.83 6.14
N VAL A 684 39.82 -3.25 5.15
CA VAL A 684 40.36 -3.02 3.81
C VAL A 684 41.01 -1.63 3.76
N SER A 685 42.32 -1.57 3.48
CA SER A 685 43.09 -0.31 3.42
C SER A 685 43.34 0.21 2.02
N SER A 686 43.05 -0.61 0.99
CA SER A 686 43.31 -0.29 -0.41
C SER A 686 42.30 0.69 -1.04
N GLY A 687 41.22 1.05 -0.33
CA GLY A 687 40.21 2.02 -0.78
C GLY A 687 38.75 1.54 -0.61
N PRO A 688 37.77 2.23 -1.24
CA PRO A 688 36.37 1.85 -1.20
C PRO A 688 36.10 0.64 -2.09
N ILE A 689 35.24 -0.27 -1.64
CA ILE A 689 34.82 -1.44 -2.41
C ILE A 689 34.04 -1.03 -3.66
N LEU A 690 33.13 -0.08 -3.49
CA LEU A 690 32.32 0.45 -4.58
C LEU A 690 32.38 1.97 -4.53
N GLN A 691 32.67 2.57 -5.69
CA GLN A 691 32.58 4.01 -5.87
C GLN A 691 31.63 4.29 -7.03
N SER A 692 30.61 5.11 -6.78
CA SER A 692 29.65 5.48 -7.82
C SER A 692 30.25 6.44 -8.84
N CYS A 693 29.69 6.46 -10.04
CA CYS A 693 29.93 7.55 -10.97
C CYS A 693 29.39 8.88 -10.41
N CYS A 694 29.88 9.98 -10.98
CA CYS A 694 29.40 11.32 -10.64
C CYS A 694 27.95 11.45 -11.10
N SER A 695 27.06 11.79 -10.16
CA SER A 695 25.67 12.10 -10.44
C SER A 695 25.53 13.42 -11.20
N SER A 696 24.39 13.60 -11.86
CA SER A 696 24.02 14.86 -12.52
C SER A 696 23.84 16.03 -11.54
N LYS A 697 23.55 15.72 -10.28
CA LYS A 697 23.22 16.65 -9.20
C LYS A 697 23.89 16.20 -7.91
N ARG A 698 24.21 17.15 -7.03
CA ARG A 698 24.89 16.85 -5.76
C ARG A 698 24.00 16.02 -4.85
N TYR A 699 24.62 15.07 -4.15
CA TYR A 699 23.98 14.30 -3.11
C TYR A 699 24.07 15.02 -1.77
N THR A 700 22.96 15.01 -1.05
CA THR A 700 22.79 15.83 0.16
C THR A 700 22.61 14.99 1.41
N VAL A 701 22.09 13.78 1.27
CA VAL A 701 21.90 12.83 2.38
C VAL A 701 21.81 11.41 1.83
N GLY A 702 22.22 10.42 2.60
CA GLY A 702 22.05 9.02 2.25
C GLY A 702 21.74 8.16 3.46
N HIS A 703 20.94 7.12 3.26
CA HIS A 703 20.56 6.19 4.30
C HIS A 703 20.33 4.76 3.78
N TRP A 704 20.81 3.75 4.50
CA TRP A 704 20.53 2.35 4.22
C TRP A 704 19.05 2.00 4.44
N SER A 705 18.52 1.06 3.66
CA SER A 705 17.25 0.42 4.00
C SER A 705 17.40 -0.39 5.29
N LEU A 706 16.34 -0.39 6.11
CA LEU A 706 16.29 -1.16 7.35
C LEU A 706 15.78 -2.59 7.14
N SER A 707 15.26 -2.90 5.95
CA SER A 707 14.61 -4.19 5.67
C SER A 707 15.27 -5.01 4.56
N ARG A 708 15.96 -4.37 3.62
CA ARG A 708 16.69 -5.03 2.52
C ARG A 708 18.17 -4.66 2.57
N ALA A 709 19.05 -5.66 2.50
CA ALA A 709 20.49 -5.49 2.69
C ALA A 709 21.20 -4.84 1.49
N GLY A 710 20.65 -4.98 0.27
CA GLY A 710 21.22 -4.41 -0.95
C GLY A 710 20.69 -3.01 -1.30
N VAL A 711 19.77 -2.46 -0.50
CA VAL A 711 19.03 -1.25 -0.87
C VAL A 711 19.41 -0.05 0.02
N PHE A 712 19.62 1.10 -0.60
CA PHE A 712 19.81 2.37 0.11
C PHE A 712 19.19 3.53 -0.67
N PHE A 713 18.89 4.61 0.05
CA PHE A 713 18.23 5.81 -0.44
C PHE A 713 19.19 6.99 -0.39
N ILE A 714 19.24 7.80 -1.45
CA ILE A 714 20.07 9.01 -1.52
C ILE A 714 19.21 10.19 -1.94
N GLY A 715 19.28 11.28 -1.20
CA GLY A 715 18.66 12.56 -1.54
C GLY A 715 19.57 13.45 -2.39
N ARG A 716 18.98 14.21 -3.30
CA ARG A 716 19.66 15.15 -4.18
C ARG A 716 19.27 16.60 -3.90
N GLU A 717 20.11 17.52 -4.39
CA GLU A 717 19.87 18.98 -4.33
C GLU A 717 18.64 19.46 -5.13
N ASP A 718 18.14 18.68 -6.09
CA ASP A 718 17.01 19.02 -6.94
C ASP A 718 15.66 18.48 -6.42
N GLY A 719 15.64 17.86 -5.24
CA GLY A 719 14.43 17.30 -4.63
C GLY A 719 14.06 15.89 -5.09
N ASN A 720 14.96 15.24 -5.84
CA ASN A 720 14.83 13.84 -6.22
C ASN A 720 15.47 12.90 -5.18
N ILE A 721 14.88 11.72 -5.00
CA ILE A 721 15.48 10.59 -4.30
C ILE A 721 15.90 9.52 -5.31
N ASP A 722 17.13 9.06 -5.16
CA ASP A 722 17.64 7.87 -5.80
C ASP A 722 17.51 6.66 -4.89
N ILE A 723 16.95 5.61 -5.45
CA ILE A 723 16.81 4.30 -4.85
C ILE A 723 17.81 3.39 -5.56
N TRP A 724 18.79 2.90 -4.81
CA TRP A 724 19.81 1.99 -5.30
C TRP A 724 19.50 0.57 -4.82
N ASP A 725 19.46 -0.39 -5.73
CA ASP A 725 19.46 -1.83 -5.42
C ASP A 725 20.69 -2.48 -6.04
N LEU A 726 21.67 -2.82 -5.20
CA LEU A 726 22.97 -3.37 -5.63
C LEU A 726 22.85 -4.71 -6.37
N LEU A 727 21.75 -5.44 -6.21
CA LEU A 727 21.52 -6.70 -6.93
C LEU A 727 20.88 -6.50 -8.30
N GLU A 728 20.26 -5.34 -8.54
CA GLU A 728 19.65 -5.00 -9.82
C GLU A 728 20.61 -4.17 -10.68
N LYS A 729 21.09 -3.03 -10.17
CA LYS A 729 21.99 -2.11 -10.87
C LYS A 729 23.00 -1.50 -9.92
N THR A 730 24.28 -1.55 -10.31
CA THR A 730 25.39 -0.99 -9.53
C THR A 730 26.00 0.28 -10.11
N HIS A 731 25.76 0.55 -11.41
CA HIS A 731 26.36 1.69 -12.12
C HIS A 731 25.42 2.90 -12.22
N GLU A 732 24.12 2.70 -12.03
CA GLU A 732 23.08 3.72 -12.06
C GLU A 732 22.01 3.38 -11.00
N PRO A 733 21.25 4.37 -10.49
CA PRO A 733 20.17 4.09 -9.57
C PRO A 733 19.10 3.22 -10.23
N SER A 734 18.52 2.28 -9.48
CA SER A 734 17.39 1.47 -9.95
C SER A 734 16.19 2.35 -10.27
N GLN A 735 15.93 3.34 -9.41
CA GLN A 735 14.84 4.27 -9.57
C GLN A 735 15.21 5.66 -9.05
N THR A 736 14.79 6.69 -9.76
CA THR A 736 14.83 8.08 -9.30
C THR A 736 13.40 8.62 -9.25
N GLN A 737 13.00 9.22 -8.12
CA GLN A 737 11.67 9.78 -7.93
C GLN A 737 11.75 11.23 -7.45
N ASN A 738 10.96 12.12 -8.06
CA ASN A 738 10.81 13.49 -7.59
C ASN A 738 9.80 13.56 -6.44
N ILE A 739 10.18 14.22 -5.35
CA ILE A 739 9.34 14.42 -4.16
C ILE A 739 9.11 15.91 -3.93
N SER A 740 10.16 16.72 -4.02
CA SER A 740 10.08 18.16 -3.84
C SER A 740 10.75 18.90 -5.00
N ILE A 741 10.50 20.20 -5.09
CA ILE A 741 11.17 21.12 -6.03
C ILE A 741 12.50 21.68 -5.49
N SER A 742 12.86 21.32 -4.26
CA SER A 742 13.99 21.87 -3.51
C SER A 742 14.89 20.77 -2.94
N MET A 743 16.07 21.17 -2.48
CA MET A 743 17.05 20.27 -1.89
C MET A 743 16.47 19.41 -0.77
N ILE A 744 16.76 18.12 -0.80
CA ILE A 744 16.44 17.21 0.30
C ILE A 744 17.47 17.39 1.41
N THR A 745 17.04 17.68 2.63
CA THR A 745 17.94 17.94 3.77
C THR A 745 18.17 16.68 4.61
N CYS A 746 17.13 15.88 4.88
CA CYS A 746 17.23 14.67 5.69
C CYS A 746 16.36 13.53 5.14
N ILE A 747 16.86 12.29 5.26
CA ILE A 747 16.13 11.05 4.95
C ILE A 747 16.28 10.08 6.13
N LYS A 748 15.15 9.57 6.65
CA LYS A 748 15.11 8.55 7.71
C LYS A 748 14.04 7.49 7.45
N PRO A 749 14.41 6.24 7.15
CA PRO A 749 13.46 5.13 7.07
C PRO A 749 12.99 4.67 8.45
N TRP A 750 11.79 4.10 8.50
CA TRP A 750 11.17 3.57 9.72
C TRP A 750 10.29 2.36 9.41
N ILE A 751 10.35 1.35 10.27
CA ILE A 751 9.54 0.12 10.15
C ILE A 751 8.45 0.16 11.22
N ILE A 752 7.18 0.31 10.82
CA ILE A 752 6.04 0.25 11.76
C ILE A 752 5.55 -1.18 11.94
N SER A 753 5.46 -1.91 10.84
CA SER A 753 5.06 -3.32 10.81
C SER A 753 5.82 -4.05 9.71
N SER A 754 5.76 -5.38 9.67
CA SER A 754 6.38 -6.15 8.60
C SER A 754 5.81 -5.88 7.20
N LYS A 755 4.66 -5.20 7.10
CA LYS A 755 4.00 -4.87 5.83
C LYS A 755 4.11 -3.39 5.47
N GLN A 756 4.35 -2.51 6.44
CA GLN A 756 4.32 -1.06 6.27
C GLN A 756 5.61 -0.43 6.76
N HIS A 757 6.39 0.06 5.81
CA HIS A 757 7.64 0.76 6.03
C HIS A 757 7.49 2.19 5.49
N PHE A 758 7.99 3.16 6.22
CA PHE A 758 7.94 4.58 5.85
C PHE A 758 9.34 5.13 5.62
N LEU A 759 9.42 6.18 4.82
CA LEU A 759 10.59 6.99 4.57
C LEU A 759 10.22 8.44 4.87
N ALA A 760 10.77 9.00 5.94
CA ALA A 760 10.69 10.43 6.21
C ALA A 760 11.71 11.15 5.34
N VAL A 761 11.26 12.16 4.60
CA VAL A 761 12.05 12.98 3.70
C VAL A 761 11.72 14.43 4.00
N SER A 762 12.72 15.24 4.26
CA SER A 762 12.51 16.67 4.51
C SER A 762 13.19 17.53 3.46
N ASP A 763 12.61 18.69 3.21
CA ASP A 763 13.07 19.63 2.21
C ASP A 763 13.68 20.92 2.83
N ASP A 764 14.30 21.73 1.98
CA ASP A 764 14.88 23.02 2.36
C ASP A 764 13.82 24.12 2.58
N PHE A 765 12.54 23.86 2.27
CA PHE A 765 11.42 24.79 2.49
C PHE A 765 10.68 24.57 3.81
N GLY A 766 11.07 23.57 4.60
CA GLY A 766 10.46 23.30 5.90
C GLY A 766 9.37 22.22 5.88
N THR A 767 9.18 21.53 4.75
CA THR A 767 8.21 20.45 4.59
C THR A 767 8.82 19.10 4.97
N LEU A 768 8.08 18.32 5.74
CA LEU A 768 8.38 16.91 6.00
C LEU A 768 7.41 16.02 5.22
N HIS A 769 7.90 15.31 4.22
CA HIS A 769 7.17 14.31 3.45
C HIS A 769 7.38 12.92 4.04
N ILE A 770 6.29 12.19 4.28
CA ILE A 770 6.31 10.78 4.68
C ILE A 770 5.87 9.94 3.50
N LEU A 771 6.75 9.07 3.05
CA LEU A 771 6.52 8.19 1.92
C LEU A 771 6.42 6.74 2.40
N GLU A 772 5.44 5.99 1.92
CA GLU A 772 5.35 4.55 2.10
C GLU A 772 6.27 3.84 1.09
N ILE A 773 7.14 2.98 1.62
CA ILE A 773 8.08 2.18 0.82
C ILE A 773 7.31 0.99 0.24
N SER A 774 7.39 0.84 -1.09
CA SER A 774 6.72 -0.24 -1.82
C SER A 774 7.13 -1.64 -1.35
N TRP A 775 6.29 -2.63 -1.63
CA TRP A 775 6.56 -4.03 -1.28
C TRP A 775 7.91 -4.52 -1.86
N THR A 776 8.18 -4.18 -3.13
CA THR A 776 9.41 -4.55 -3.85
C THR A 776 10.69 -4.07 -3.15
N LEU A 777 10.64 -2.89 -2.52
CA LEU A 777 11.79 -2.29 -1.82
C LEU A 777 11.85 -2.65 -0.33
N SER A 778 10.74 -3.12 0.24
CA SER A 778 10.65 -3.50 1.65
C SER A 778 10.92 -4.99 1.89
N HIS A 779 10.50 -5.86 0.96
CA HIS A 779 10.57 -7.32 1.14
C HIS A 779 11.88 -7.91 0.58
N PRO A 780 12.75 -8.47 1.44
CA PRO A 780 13.98 -9.08 0.97
C PRO A 780 13.72 -10.40 0.25
N SER A 781 14.54 -10.69 -0.76
CA SER A 781 14.56 -12.04 -1.36
C SER A 781 15.20 -13.05 -0.41
N SER A 782 14.84 -14.32 -0.51
CA SER A 782 15.21 -15.37 0.46
C SER A 782 16.73 -15.52 0.68
N ASN A 783 17.54 -15.23 -0.34
CA ASN A 783 19.00 -15.33 -0.30
C ASN A 783 19.71 -13.97 -0.46
N GLU A 784 18.99 -12.84 -0.35
CA GLU A 784 19.52 -11.51 -0.60
C GLU A 784 20.79 -11.20 0.20
N HIS A 785 20.76 -11.48 1.50
CA HIS A 785 21.89 -11.23 2.40
C HIS A 785 23.15 -11.98 1.95
N ALA A 786 23.02 -13.25 1.56
CA ALA A 786 24.15 -14.06 1.08
C ALA A 786 24.65 -13.56 -0.29
N SER A 787 23.74 -13.16 -1.17
CA SER A 787 24.10 -12.61 -2.49
C SER A 787 24.84 -11.28 -2.39
N VAL A 788 24.38 -10.36 -1.55
CA VAL A 788 25.05 -9.07 -1.30
C VAL A 788 26.40 -9.29 -0.63
N PHE A 789 26.49 -10.21 0.33
CA PHE A 789 27.77 -10.58 0.94
C PHE A 789 28.77 -11.11 -0.11
N HIS A 790 28.32 -12.03 -0.97
CA HIS A 790 29.17 -12.55 -2.04
C HIS A 790 29.58 -11.48 -3.06
N TYR A 791 28.71 -10.51 -3.33
CA TYR A 791 29.03 -9.34 -4.14
C TYR A 791 30.19 -8.55 -3.52
N PHE A 792 30.12 -8.19 -2.24
CA PHE A 792 31.21 -7.47 -1.57
C PHE A 792 32.51 -8.27 -1.55
N GLU A 793 32.47 -9.56 -1.25
CA GLU A 793 33.66 -10.43 -1.28
C GLU A 793 34.32 -10.50 -2.66
N ARG A 794 33.51 -10.47 -3.73
CA ARG A 794 34.02 -10.43 -5.11
C ARG A 794 34.68 -9.08 -5.40
N GLU A 795 34.07 -7.99 -4.99
CA GLU A 795 34.62 -6.65 -5.21
C GLU A 795 35.92 -6.43 -4.43
N ILE A 796 36.08 -6.99 -3.23
CA ILE A 796 37.37 -6.96 -2.50
C ILE A 796 38.47 -7.63 -3.32
N LYS A 797 38.22 -8.84 -3.83
CA LYS A 797 39.19 -9.55 -4.68
C LYS A 797 39.49 -8.79 -5.97
N HIS A 798 38.49 -8.10 -6.51
CA HIS A 798 38.67 -7.26 -7.69
C HIS A 798 39.56 -6.04 -7.39
N LEU A 799 39.42 -5.46 -6.20
CA LEU A 799 40.21 -4.34 -5.72
C LEU A 799 41.67 -4.76 -5.46
N ASP A 800 41.89 -5.90 -4.80
CA ASP A 800 43.22 -6.50 -4.63
C ASP A 800 43.90 -6.77 -5.98
N PHE A 801 43.14 -7.31 -6.95
CA PHE A 801 43.63 -7.55 -8.30
C PHE A 801 44.00 -6.25 -9.00
N PHE A 802 43.19 -5.19 -8.86
CA PHE A 802 43.45 -3.89 -9.45
C PHE A 802 44.72 -3.25 -8.88
N GLU A 803 44.92 -3.33 -7.57
CA GLU A 803 46.12 -2.83 -6.89
C GLU A 803 47.38 -3.56 -7.39
N GLN A 804 47.37 -4.89 -7.40
CA GLN A 804 48.46 -5.70 -7.96
C GLN A 804 48.74 -5.35 -9.43
N ARG A 805 47.68 -5.10 -10.22
CA ARG A 805 47.80 -4.70 -11.62
C ARG A 805 48.38 -3.30 -11.78
N GLN A 806 48.05 -2.37 -10.88
CA GLN A 806 48.60 -1.02 -10.87
C GLN A 806 50.09 -1.04 -10.52
N GLU A 807 50.50 -1.84 -9.54
CA GLU A 807 51.91 -2.06 -9.23
C GLU A 807 52.67 -2.65 -10.42
N PHE A 808 52.09 -3.66 -11.08
CA PHE A 808 52.66 -4.27 -12.28
C PHE A 808 52.85 -3.24 -13.40
N ARG A 809 51.81 -2.45 -13.73
CA ARG A 809 51.91 -1.37 -14.74
C ARG A 809 52.88 -0.26 -14.32
N ALA A 810 53.04 0.01 -13.03
CA ALA A 810 54.01 0.98 -12.53
C ALA A 810 55.45 0.47 -12.72
N LYS A 811 55.69 -0.83 -12.49
CA LYS A 811 56.98 -1.49 -12.80
C LYS A 811 57.26 -1.47 -14.31
N GLU A 812 56.29 -1.85 -15.15
CA GLU A 812 56.44 -1.78 -16.62
C GLU A 812 56.75 -0.35 -17.10
N ARG A 813 56.06 0.67 -16.57
CA ARG A 813 56.35 2.07 -16.90
C ARG A 813 57.77 2.48 -16.49
N LYS A 814 58.21 2.11 -15.29
CA LYS A 814 59.59 2.37 -14.83
C LYS A 814 60.61 1.67 -15.73
N GLU A 815 60.38 0.42 -16.10
CA GLU A 815 61.27 -0.33 -17.00
C GLU A 815 61.34 0.31 -18.39
N LEU A 816 60.20 0.72 -18.95
CA LEU A 816 60.12 1.38 -20.26
C LEU A 816 60.78 2.77 -20.23
N GLU A 817 60.63 3.52 -19.14
CA GLU A 817 61.36 4.78 -18.91
C GLU A 817 62.87 4.55 -18.83
N LEU A 818 63.31 3.52 -18.12
CA LEU A 818 64.71 3.14 -17.97
C LEU A 818 65.30 2.67 -19.31
N GLU A 819 64.52 1.95 -20.13
CA GLU A 819 64.88 1.57 -21.49
C GLU A 819 64.96 2.79 -22.43
N LYS A 820 64.02 3.74 -22.34
CA LYS A 820 64.07 5.02 -23.07
C LYS A 820 65.29 5.84 -22.65
N GLN A 821 65.64 5.88 -21.37
CA GLN A 821 66.86 6.54 -20.89
C GLN A 821 68.12 5.85 -21.42
N ARG A 822 68.18 4.51 -21.39
CA ARG A 822 69.27 3.73 -22.00
C ARG A 822 69.40 3.99 -23.50
N LYS A 823 68.29 4.11 -24.24
CA LYS A 823 68.27 4.46 -25.67
C LYS A 823 68.76 5.90 -25.90
N LYS A 824 68.35 6.87 -25.08
CA LYS A 824 68.86 8.26 -25.15
C LYS A 824 70.37 8.34 -24.88
N ILE A 825 70.88 7.58 -23.89
CA ILE A 825 72.32 7.48 -23.61
C ILE A 825 73.09 6.85 -24.78
N LYS A 826 72.52 5.82 -25.43
CA LYS A 826 73.13 5.19 -26.61
C LYS A 826 73.18 6.09 -27.85
N VAL A 827 72.22 7.00 -28.03
CA VAL A 827 72.17 7.92 -29.18
C VAL A 827 73.11 9.13 -29.01
N ALA A 828 73.49 9.47 -27.77
CA ALA A 828 74.42 10.56 -27.49
C ALA A 828 75.91 10.20 -27.69
N GLY A 829 76.24 8.92 -27.90
CA GLY A 829 77.57 8.49 -28.34
C GLY A 829 77.68 8.64 -29.86
N GLY A 830 78.52 9.58 -30.31
CA GLY A 830 78.73 9.90 -31.73
C GLY A 830 79.03 8.68 -32.61
N GLN A 831 78.75 8.83 -33.91
CA GLN A 831 78.93 7.83 -34.98
C GLN A 831 80.12 6.89 -34.70
N LYS A 832 79.82 5.62 -34.40
CA LYS A 832 80.85 4.57 -34.33
C LYS A 832 81.53 4.45 -35.70
N SER A 833 82.85 4.26 -35.70
CA SER A 833 83.64 4.05 -36.91
C SER A 833 83.09 2.87 -37.73
N ARG A 834 83.17 2.96 -39.06
CA ARG A 834 82.67 1.95 -40.00
C ARG A 834 83.19 0.54 -39.71
N GLU A 835 84.45 0.42 -39.27
CA GLU A 835 85.05 -0.86 -38.85
C GLU A 835 84.37 -1.48 -37.63
N GLN A 836 83.99 -0.66 -36.64
CA GLN A 836 83.28 -1.16 -35.46
C GLN A 836 81.84 -1.57 -35.76
N MET A 837 81.21 -0.98 -36.78
CA MET A 837 79.90 -1.43 -37.27
C MET A 837 80.01 -2.76 -38.02
N GLU A 838 81.05 -2.95 -38.85
CA GLU A 838 81.28 -4.21 -39.58
C GLU A 838 81.63 -5.36 -38.62
N GLU A 839 82.43 -5.11 -37.57
CA GLU A 839 82.70 -6.11 -36.52
C GLU A 839 81.43 -6.48 -35.73
N GLN A 840 80.61 -5.49 -35.35
CA GLN A 840 79.34 -5.77 -34.68
C GLN A 840 78.35 -6.51 -35.58
N LEU A 841 78.34 -6.23 -36.89
CA LEU A 841 77.52 -6.96 -37.85
C LEU A 841 77.99 -8.41 -38.02
N ASN A 842 79.31 -8.64 -38.05
CA ASN A 842 79.86 -9.99 -38.12
C ASN A 842 79.57 -10.80 -36.86
N VAL A 843 79.68 -10.20 -35.68
CA VAL A 843 79.34 -10.86 -34.41
C VAL A 843 77.84 -11.17 -34.37
N ASN A 844 76.98 -10.20 -34.70
CA ASN A 844 75.53 -10.43 -34.76
C ASN A 844 75.14 -11.47 -35.82
N TYR A 845 75.85 -11.54 -36.94
CA TYR A 845 75.62 -12.54 -37.99
C TYR A 845 76.07 -13.93 -37.53
N ALA A 846 77.17 -14.03 -36.78
CA ALA A 846 77.59 -15.28 -36.15
C ALA A 846 76.58 -15.77 -35.10
N ASP A 847 76.07 -14.87 -34.26
CA ASP A 847 75.04 -15.19 -33.27
C ASP A 847 73.72 -15.61 -33.94
N PHE A 848 73.33 -14.93 -35.03
CA PHE A 848 72.17 -15.32 -35.84
C PHE A 848 72.32 -16.73 -36.43
N LEU A 849 73.49 -17.07 -36.98
CA LEU A 849 73.75 -18.42 -37.52
C LEU A 849 73.70 -19.49 -36.43
N ASP A 850 74.12 -19.18 -35.21
CA ASP A 850 74.06 -20.09 -34.07
C ASP A 850 72.63 -20.27 -33.55
N GLU A 851 71.81 -19.21 -33.53
CA GLU A 851 70.37 -19.33 -33.24
C GLU A 851 69.62 -20.08 -34.34
N GLU A 852 69.90 -19.81 -35.61
CA GLU A 852 69.33 -20.53 -36.74
C GLU A 852 69.67 -22.02 -36.65
N LYS A 853 70.92 -22.39 -36.34
CA LYS A 853 71.28 -23.78 -36.07
C LYS A 853 70.50 -24.39 -34.91
N LYS A 854 70.36 -23.68 -33.79
CA LYS A 854 69.60 -24.18 -32.63
C LYS A 854 68.14 -24.40 -32.98
N ILE A 855 67.53 -23.48 -33.72
CA ILE A 855 66.14 -23.57 -34.18
C ILE A 855 65.97 -24.72 -35.17
N LEU A 856 66.86 -24.86 -36.15
CA LEU A 856 66.81 -25.95 -37.13
C LEU A 856 67.06 -27.34 -36.50
N THR A 857 67.85 -27.39 -35.42
CA THR A 857 68.05 -28.61 -34.61
C THR A 857 66.79 -28.92 -33.78
N ALA A 858 66.17 -27.91 -33.16
CA ALA A 858 64.92 -28.07 -32.41
C ALA A 858 63.73 -28.49 -33.29
N LEU A 859 63.72 -28.03 -34.55
CA LEU A 859 62.73 -28.42 -35.57
C LEU A 859 63.04 -29.77 -36.23
N GLY A 860 64.15 -30.43 -35.88
CA GLY A 860 64.52 -31.77 -36.36
C GLY A 860 64.97 -31.84 -37.83
N LEU A 861 65.21 -30.69 -38.46
CA LEU A 861 65.60 -30.56 -39.87
C LEU A 861 67.12 -30.68 -40.08
N LEU A 862 67.91 -30.47 -39.03
CA LEU A 862 69.35 -30.74 -38.99
C LEU A 862 69.62 -31.94 -38.08
N LYS A 863 70.18 -33.02 -38.63
CA LYS A 863 70.67 -34.16 -37.84
C LYS A 863 72.00 -33.78 -37.21
N VAL A 864 72.08 -33.85 -35.89
CA VAL A 864 73.32 -33.70 -35.12
C VAL A 864 74.28 -34.78 -35.60
N THR A 865 75.30 -34.39 -36.37
CA THR A 865 76.40 -35.31 -36.70
C THR A 865 77.32 -35.39 -35.50
N ASP A 866 77.29 -36.51 -34.79
CA ASP A 866 78.28 -36.83 -33.76
C ASP A 866 79.67 -36.84 -34.41
N ARG A 867 80.54 -35.95 -33.94
CA ARG A 867 82.00 -36.09 -34.08
C ARG A 867 82.65 -35.90 -32.73
N PHE A 868 83.04 -37.02 -32.13
CA PHE A 868 84.26 -37.08 -31.34
C PHE A 868 85.45 -37.09 -32.32
N ALA A 869 86.46 -36.25 -32.02
CA ALA A 869 87.75 -36.00 -32.71
C ALA A 869 87.87 -34.60 -33.32
#